data_AF-A0A3A0D6S3-F1
#
_entry.id   AF-A0A3A0D6S3-F1
#
_cell.length_a   1.000
_cell.length_b   1.000
_cell.length_c   1.000
_cell.angle_alpha   90.00
_cell.angle_beta   90.00
_cell.angle_gamma   90.00
#
_symmetry.space_group_name_H-M   'P 1'
#
loop_
_entity.id
_entity.type
_entity.pdbx_description
1 polymer ?
#
loop_
_entity_poly.entity_id
_entity_poly.type
_entity_poly.pdbx_seq_one_letter_code
_entity_poly.pdbx_strand_id
1 'polypeptide(L)'
;GRLRATGYADVAGQVIDPLNAYTTRFKYDAQGRVRESVDPLGRFTRFEYDRQGKIIKQTSADGTEVRHDYDRFGNRIATTDELGRTTRFVYDGRNRLIETIRADGASARVRYDGAGNVVATTDALGAVTTSKYDAAGRLLETKLPDPLTGKTTATSPTTSNKYDKLGNLIETIDPKGHSTQFFHDRLGRVVQTQTLKGAIGDRTSASRTPVTTLVALSTTDYDAAGNVWQAATYDVSQYDAAATSTLLASPRDEITAANKTSGKVQAVSSRYDAFGRPRTVVVAEGSPVQGATHTEYDAAGRIRFQYDEANSVTEFIYDTASDARTGRLLQTKLPDPTTGLITADSPTTTYQYDAAGNRTAVTDSRGFTTRFEYDVFNRVVASTDPRGGRSRNVYDVAGQMIAAIDELGRSTHARYDQSGRVVLRRSADPDAAGLSLAPTTRFKYDMASRLVEEIDELGYSTLYEYDHLGRVTKRSTVHAEVVDDTDPGFAIVAGNLASHPNAARGYANSETLLAPIDGSSQARATWTFTAVEAGSYVAFGTWSVAASASTTATLRVTHNGIESVSQHDLTTPVDAVYRFDEPDPRGWRLLTNLADLPANSTIAFEFTGDVGKAVYADALRLEKLVSTSFAYDANGNMLAETDPLGRVTSYTYDELDRVVTMTLPDPDDGGSLPSPRTTRTYDGYGNLARSAERNGTSGASPAEDDTATAYQYDARNRLTAETLDAGADSADVNYVNKRTTYQYDAAGNLLYQREYAENAIAAGTFDLLRTTAWQYDKLGRRTRETFNSDLNDAQIAPDEQATETLYDQAGNVTLVQQLTPAGGPTHSTAYQYDGLNRLVLETESGSSASDTSSTQTRVTQFQYDAVGNLISTTDPLGRVSRSEYDRLDRLTKSIALDVDGSGPQSPEFTAFTHDAAGQVLTKTNAAGDRVLYAYDPRGLLVRTDRVRDPAGQLVDTTLRSYDDAGNLVRLTDPADSAIDYQYDQLDRVTTETDAAGKSRLYKYNAAGQLFVTTDKNGQAIRRQYDRLGRPALEMWFSAANAHRADDPSPASNDETLRYAYDGAGRLSGIDYELSRRSAAWLPAWPSSPSPTATTTGAASTPRTSIGTSPAAWTSRSPTPTTPPGS
;
A
#
# COMPACT_ATOMS: atom_id res chain seq x y z
N GLY A 1 -6.19 16.14 -49.27
CA GLY A 1 -7.27 15.55 -50.09
C GLY A 1 -6.78 14.40 -50.97
N ARG A 2 -6.49 13.23 -50.38
CA ARG A 2 -6.26 11.97 -51.10
C ARG A 2 -6.48 10.79 -50.14
N LEU A 3 -7.76 10.55 -49.80
CA LEU A 3 -8.28 9.37 -49.08
C LEU A 3 -9.70 9.12 -49.61
N ARG A 4 -9.77 8.71 -50.87
CA ARG A 4 -10.95 8.10 -51.51
C ARG A 4 -10.43 6.94 -52.34
N ALA A 5 -10.17 5.80 -51.70
CA ALA A 5 -10.08 4.48 -52.34
C ALA A 5 -9.67 3.41 -51.32
N THR A 6 -10.64 2.89 -50.56
CA THR A 6 -10.77 1.48 -50.18
C THR A 6 -12.20 1.31 -49.68
N GLY A 7 -13.06 0.70 -50.50
CA GLY A 7 -14.49 0.64 -50.29
C GLY A 7 -14.93 -0.51 -49.38
N TYR A 8 -16.05 -0.28 -48.70
CA TYR A 8 -17.14 -1.25 -48.60
C TYR A 8 -18.42 -0.53 -49.01
N ALA A 9 -19.05 -0.97 -50.10
CA ALA A 9 -20.41 -0.61 -50.47
C ALA A 9 -20.99 -1.72 -51.34
N ASP A 10 -22.26 -2.05 -51.12
CA ASP A 10 -23.08 -2.76 -52.09
C ASP A 10 -24.53 -2.18 -52.13
N VAL A 11 -25.32 -2.67 -53.08
CA VAL A 11 -26.25 -1.94 -53.96
C VAL A 11 -27.72 -1.98 -53.47
N ALA A 12 -27.97 -1.98 -52.16
CA ALA A 12 -29.35 -2.10 -51.63
C ALA A 12 -29.81 -1.04 -50.60
N GLY A 13 -29.13 0.11 -50.51
CA GLY A 13 -29.80 1.37 -50.14
C GLY A 13 -30.35 1.56 -48.72
N GLN A 14 -30.19 0.65 -47.75
CA GLN A 14 -30.35 0.97 -46.32
C GLN A 14 -29.46 0.10 -45.42
N VAL A 15 -28.48 0.73 -44.77
CA VAL A 15 -27.82 0.29 -43.54
C VAL A 15 -27.60 1.53 -42.68
N ILE A 16 -28.22 1.59 -41.50
CA ILE A 16 -27.74 2.46 -40.43
C ILE A 16 -26.50 1.76 -39.89
N ASP A 17 -25.33 2.23 -40.31
CA ASP A 17 -24.05 1.73 -39.82
C ASP A 17 -23.80 2.25 -38.39
N PRO A 18 -23.73 1.38 -37.35
CA PRO A 18 -23.41 1.79 -35.99
C PRO A 18 -21.97 2.33 -35.85
N LEU A 19 -21.08 2.14 -36.82
CA LEU A 19 -19.70 2.65 -36.81
C LEU A 19 -19.60 4.17 -37.00
N ASN A 20 -20.63 4.82 -37.54
CA ASN A 20 -20.68 6.28 -37.69
C ASN A 20 -21.21 7.01 -36.44
N ALA A 21 -21.70 6.25 -35.45
CA ALA A 21 -22.22 6.76 -34.19
C ALA A 21 -21.15 6.82 -33.09
N TYR A 22 -19.91 6.40 -33.35
CA TYR A 22 -18.82 6.46 -32.36
C TYR A 22 -17.41 6.71 -32.93
N THR A 23 -17.27 7.38 -34.08
CA THR A 23 -15.96 7.71 -34.69
C THR A 23 -15.67 9.21 -34.59
N THR A 24 -14.45 9.57 -34.16
CA THR A 24 -14.01 10.98 -34.15
C THR A 24 -13.75 11.46 -35.59
N ARG A 25 -14.51 12.43 -36.09
CA ARG A 25 -14.38 12.99 -37.44
C ARG A 25 -13.66 14.34 -37.41
N PHE A 26 -12.60 14.50 -38.19
CA PHE A 26 -11.87 15.77 -38.30
C PHE A 26 -12.18 16.52 -39.60
N LYS A 27 -12.31 17.84 -39.54
CA LYS A 27 -12.27 18.76 -40.68
C LYS A 27 -11.01 19.61 -40.58
N TYR A 28 -10.37 19.85 -41.72
CA TYR A 28 -9.12 20.59 -41.82
C TYR A 28 -9.31 21.95 -42.51
N ASP A 29 -8.44 22.91 -42.21
CA ASP A 29 -8.34 24.17 -42.94
C ASP A 29 -7.52 24.03 -44.24
N ALA A 30 -7.35 25.14 -44.97
CA ALA A 30 -6.62 25.16 -46.25
C ALA A 30 -5.12 24.84 -46.10
N GLN A 31 -4.58 24.92 -44.89
CA GLN A 31 -3.19 24.62 -44.53
C GLN A 31 -3.04 23.18 -43.99
N GLY A 32 -4.12 22.40 -43.92
CA GLY A 32 -4.11 21.02 -43.45
C GLY A 32 -4.14 20.88 -41.92
N ARG A 33 -4.45 21.94 -41.17
CA ARG A 33 -4.56 21.93 -39.70
C ARG A 33 -6.00 21.60 -39.29
N VAL A 34 -6.21 20.97 -38.14
CA VAL A 34 -7.54 20.57 -37.66
C VAL A 34 -8.36 21.80 -37.30
N ARG A 35 -9.45 22.08 -38.03
CA ARG A 35 -10.37 23.20 -37.74
C ARG A 35 -11.58 22.76 -36.91
N GLU A 36 -11.99 21.51 -37.04
CA GLU A 36 -13.15 20.95 -36.33
C GLU A 36 -12.89 19.47 -36.06
N SER A 37 -13.22 18.98 -34.87
CA SER A 37 -13.29 17.56 -34.53
C SER A 37 -14.68 17.25 -34.00
N VAL A 38 -15.31 16.19 -34.47
CA VAL A 38 -16.59 15.68 -33.98
C VAL A 38 -16.28 14.38 -33.28
N ASP A 39 -16.54 14.28 -31.99
CA ASP A 39 -16.28 13.04 -31.26
C ASP A 39 -17.31 11.94 -31.58
N PRO A 40 -17.12 10.72 -31.04
CA PRO A 40 -18.06 9.61 -31.15
C PRO A 40 -19.50 9.98 -30.81
N LEU A 41 -19.70 10.79 -29.77
CA LEU A 41 -21.01 11.21 -29.26
C LEU A 41 -21.62 12.37 -30.07
N GLY A 42 -21.03 12.75 -31.20
CA GLY A 42 -21.51 13.84 -32.06
C GLY A 42 -21.17 15.24 -31.55
N ARG A 43 -20.28 15.36 -30.56
CA ARG A 43 -19.87 16.62 -29.94
C ARG A 43 -18.77 17.29 -30.76
N PHE A 44 -18.94 18.56 -31.12
CA PHE A 44 -18.01 19.31 -31.98
C PHE A 44 -17.03 20.16 -31.18
N THR A 45 -15.72 19.99 -31.38
CA THR A 45 -14.68 20.94 -30.95
C THR A 45 -14.15 21.71 -32.15
N ARG A 46 -13.99 23.02 -32.06
CA ARG A 46 -13.47 23.89 -33.13
C ARG A 46 -12.15 24.52 -32.71
N PHE A 47 -11.26 24.74 -33.68
CA PHE A 47 -9.98 25.41 -33.46
C PHE A 47 -9.83 26.59 -34.41
N GLU A 48 -9.30 27.69 -33.87
CA GLU A 48 -8.88 28.87 -34.60
C GLU A 48 -7.40 29.12 -34.35
N TYR A 49 -6.69 29.51 -35.41
CA TYR A 49 -5.24 29.67 -35.40
C TYR A 49 -4.84 31.11 -35.76
N ASP A 50 -3.73 31.58 -35.21
CA ASP A 50 -3.07 32.79 -35.68
C ASP A 50 -2.38 32.58 -37.05
N ARG A 51 -1.75 33.65 -37.56
CA ARG A 51 -0.98 33.64 -38.82
C ARG A 51 0.30 32.78 -38.74
N GLN A 52 0.79 32.46 -37.56
CA GLN A 52 1.97 31.62 -37.32
C GLN A 52 1.60 30.14 -37.11
N GLY A 53 0.30 29.83 -37.05
CA GLY A 53 -0.22 28.50 -36.84
C GLY A 53 -0.34 28.05 -35.38
N LYS A 54 -0.30 28.99 -34.44
CA LYS A 54 -0.61 28.72 -33.03
C LYS A 54 -2.10 28.82 -32.78
N ILE A 55 -2.63 27.98 -31.90
CA ILE A 55 -4.06 27.99 -31.54
C ILE A 55 -4.33 29.24 -30.72
N ILE A 56 -5.25 30.10 -31.17
CA ILE A 56 -5.69 31.29 -30.42
C ILE A 56 -7.03 31.07 -29.74
N LYS A 57 -7.82 30.12 -30.24
CA LYS A 57 -9.12 29.79 -29.66
C LYS A 57 -9.48 28.34 -29.95
N GLN A 58 -9.95 27.65 -28.93
CA GLN A 58 -10.55 26.33 -29.01
C GLN A 58 -11.97 26.44 -28.44
N THR A 59 -12.97 25.99 -29.17
CA THR A 59 -14.36 25.96 -28.70
C THR A 59 -14.78 24.50 -28.55
N SER A 60 -15.05 24.05 -27.34
CA SER A 60 -15.56 22.71 -27.04
C SER A 60 -17.04 22.58 -27.38
N ALA A 61 -17.56 21.35 -27.37
CA ALA A 61 -18.92 21.05 -27.83
C ALA A 61 -20.05 21.57 -26.93
N ASP A 62 -19.76 21.82 -25.67
CA ASP A 62 -20.64 22.49 -24.71
C ASP A 62 -20.64 24.02 -24.88
N GLY A 63 -19.94 24.54 -25.91
CA GLY A 63 -19.83 25.96 -26.21
C GLY A 63 -18.77 26.69 -25.37
N THR A 64 -18.07 25.99 -24.48
CA THR A 64 -16.98 26.58 -23.71
C THR A 64 -15.77 26.89 -24.60
N GLU A 65 -15.00 27.92 -24.24
CA GLU A 65 -13.90 28.40 -25.07
C GLU A 65 -12.60 28.52 -24.28
N VAL A 66 -11.52 27.89 -24.76
CA VAL A 66 -10.15 28.20 -24.34
C VAL A 66 -9.57 29.22 -25.32
N ARG A 67 -8.95 30.28 -24.80
CA ARG A 67 -8.27 31.30 -25.62
C ARG A 67 -6.82 31.42 -25.21
N HIS A 68 -5.94 31.62 -26.19
CA HIS A 68 -4.52 31.86 -25.96
C HIS A 68 -4.09 33.17 -26.61
N ASP A 69 -3.41 34.00 -25.83
CA ASP A 69 -2.78 35.23 -26.31
C ASP A 69 -1.28 35.04 -26.40
N TYR A 70 -0.67 35.54 -27.47
CA TYR A 70 0.76 35.47 -27.71
C TYR A 70 1.35 36.87 -27.91
N ASP A 71 2.60 37.05 -27.47
CA ASP A 71 3.38 38.23 -27.82
C ASP A 71 3.91 38.15 -29.26
N ARG A 72 4.59 39.22 -29.72
CA ARG A 72 5.19 39.28 -31.06
C ARG A 72 6.30 38.25 -31.30
N PHE A 73 6.88 37.71 -30.25
CA PHE A 73 7.93 36.69 -30.29
C PHE A 73 7.35 35.27 -30.26
N GLY A 74 6.02 35.16 -30.16
CA GLY A 74 5.29 33.89 -30.08
C GLY A 74 5.27 33.29 -28.68
N ASN A 75 5.69 34.00 -27.63
CA ASN A 75 5.53 33.54 -26.26
C ASN A 75 4.07 33.68 -25.84
N ARG A 76 3.53 32.71 -25.10
CA ARG A 76 2.14 32.74 -24.64
C ARG A 76 2.05 33.66 -23.43
N ILE A 77 1.30 34.76 -23.51
CA ILE A 77 1.17 35.76 -22.43
C ILE A 77 -0.11 35.62 -21.61
N ALA A 78 -1.13 34.97 -22.16
CA ALA A 78 -2.32 34.60 -21.40
C ALA A 78 -2.96 33.32 -21.95
N THR A 79 -3.61 32.58 -21.07
CA THR A 79 -4.54 31.51 -21.39
C THR A 79 -5.82 31.75 -20.61
N THR A 80 -6.94 31.95 -21.32
CA THR A 80 -8.28 31.93 -20.73
C THR A 80 -8.87 30.55 -20.91
N ASP A 81 -9.35 29.91 -19.86
CA ASP A 81 -9.96 28.57 -19.93
C ASP A 81 -11.46 28.61 -20.28
N GLU A 82 -12.06 27.42 -20.36
CA GLU A 82 -13.47 27.16 -20.64
C GLU A 82 -14.44 27.90 -19.72
N LEU A 83 -13.99 28.29 -18.52
CA LEU A 83 -14.76 28.97 -17.46
C LEU A 83 -14.52 30.49 -17.46
N GLY A 84 -13.74 31.01 -18.42
CA GLY A 84 -13.38 32.43 -18.50
C GLY A 84 -12.26 32.85 -17.55
N ARG A 85 -11.61 31.90 -16.87
CA ARG A 85 -10.54 32.15 -15.91
C ARG A 85 -9.21 32.33 -16.65
N THR A 86 -8.49 33.40 -16.34
CA THR A 86 -7.30 33.81 -17.10
C THR A 86 -6.00 33.58 -16.32
N THR A 87 -5.14 32.68 -16.81
CA THR A 87 -3.74 32.55 -16.35
C THR A 87 -2.84 33.43 -17.23
N ARG A 88 -1.96 34.23 -16.62
CA ARG A 88 -1.03 35.15 -17.30
C ARG A 88 0.42 34.72 -17.13
N PHE A 89 1.24 34.99 -18.15
CA PHE A 89 2.67 34.68 -18.15
C PHE A 89 3.46 35.96 -18.42
N VAL A 90 4.46 36.23 -17.57
CA VAL A 90 5.32 37.42 -17.68
C VAL A 90 6.73 36.96 -18.04
N TYR A 91 7.31 37.60 -19.05
CA TYR A 91 8.66 37.32 -19.55
C TYR A 91 9.59 38.51 -19.30
N ASP A 92 10.86 38.25 -19.07
CA ASP A 92 11.89 39.29 -19.03
C ASP A 92 12.29 39.76 -20.44
N GLY A 93 13.16 40.78 -20.52
CA GLY A 93 13.67 41.32 -21.79
C GLY A 93 14.53 40.34 -22.62
N ARG A 94 14.81 39.13 -22.11
CA ARG A 94 15.49 38.04 -22.82
C ARG A 94 14.53 36.90 -23.21
N ASN A 95 13.21 37.15 -23.15
CA ASN A 95 12.14 36.17 -23.44
C ASN A 95 12.16 34.95 -22.50
N ARG A 96 12.62 35.09 -21.25
CA ARG A 96 12.56 34.02 -20.23
C ARG A 96 11.37 34.24 -19.31
N LEU A 97 10.63 33.18 -18.98
CA LEU A 97 9.46 33.24 -18.10
C LEU A 97 9.87 33.57 -16.66
N ILE A 98 9.41 34.70 -16.11
CA ILE A 98 9.75 35.16 -14.75
C ILE A 98 8.57 35.10 -13.77
N GLU A 99 7.34 35.07 -14.26
CA GLU A 99 6.15 34.98 -13.41
C GLU A 99 5.00 34.28 -14.15
N THR A 100 4.32 33.39 -13.46
CA THR A 100 3.05 32.81 -13.89
C THR A 100 1.99 33.17 -12.86
N ILE A 101 0.96 33.89 -13.28
CA ILE A 101 -0.14 34.36 -12.43
C ILE A 101 -1.35 33.51 -12.78
N ARG A 102 -1.82 32.69 -11.85
CA ARG A 102 -3.02 31.86 -12.01
C ARG A 102 -4.28 32.72 -11.90
N ALA A 103 -5.42 32.15 -12.27
CA ALA A 103 -6.68 32.90 -12.37
C ALA A 103 -7.25 33.39 -11.02
N ASP A 104 -6.93 32.70 -9.94
CA ASP A 104 -7.19 33.07 -8.54
C ASP A 104 -6.21 34.13 -8.00
N GLY A 105 -5.25 34.58 -8.81
CA GLY A 105 -4.26 35.59 -8.45
C GLY A 105 -2.98 35.06 -7.83
N ALA A 106 -2.84 33.75 -7.54
CA ALA A 106 -1.57 33.25 -7.02
C ALA A 106 -0.47 33.30 -8.09
N SER A 107 0.74 33.65 -7.67
CA SER A 107 1.86 33.86 -8.56
C SER A 107 3.03 32.94 -8.22
N ALA A 108 3.51 32.18 -9.21
CA ALA A 108 4.81 31.50 -9.14
C ALA A 108 5.85 32.34 -9.87
N ARG A 109 7.04 32.51 -9.30
CA ARG A 109 8.11 33.38 -9.82
C ARG A 109 9.42 32.64 -10.03
N VAL A 110 10.18 33.05 -11.03
CA VAL A 110 11.52 32.54 -11.33
C VAL A 110 12.47 33.72 -11.46
N ARG A 111 13.61 33.65 -10.76
CA ARG A 111 14.69 34.63 -10.85
C ARG A 111 15.90 33.99 -11.50
N TYR A 112 16.46 34.69 -12.48
CA TYR A 112 17.65 34.26 -13.18
C TYR A 112 18.85 35.16 -12.88
N ASP A 113 20.05 34.60 -12.94
CA ASP A 113 21.28 35.39 -13.02
C ASP A 113 21.51 35.98 -14.42
N GLY A 114 22.65 36.67 -14.59
CA GLY A 114 23.06 37.27 -15.85
C GLY A 114 23.45 36.25 -16.93
N ALA A 115 23.76 35.00 -16.56
CA ALA A 115 24.19 33.94 -17.46
C ALA A 115 23.02 33.07 -17.96
N GLY A 116 21.88 33.06 -17.27
CA GLY A 116 20.75 32.21 -17.64
C GLY A 116 20.27 31.27 -16.54
N ASN A 117 21.01 31.13 -15.44
CA ASN A 117 20.75 30.10 -14.45
C ASN A 117 19.66 30.55 -13.46
N VAL A 118 18.86 29.61 -12.99
CA VAL A 118 17.74 29.87 -12.06
C VAL A 118 18.27 29.99 -10.64
N VAL A 119 18.39 31.21 -10.11
CA VAL A 119 18.92 31.45 -8.75
C VAL A 119 17.87 31.43 -7.65
N ALA A 120 16.60 31.60 -8.00
CA ALA A 120 15.50 31.39 -7.07
C ALA A 120 14.21 31.03 -7.81
N THR A 121 13.46 30.10 -7.25
CA THR A 121 12.07 29.84 -7.60
C THR A 121 11.20 30.11 -6.38
N THR A 122 10.08 30.78 -6.60
CA THR A 122 9.02 30.97 -5.61
C THR A 122 7.79 30.28 -6.16
N ASP A 123 7.28 29.28 -5.45
CA ASP A 123 6.08 28.58 -5.88
C ASP A 123 4.81 29.44 -5.65
N ALA A 124 3.65 28.90 -6.03
CA ALA A 124 2.37 29.60 -5.89
C ALA A 124 1.92 29.78 -4.43
N LEU A 125 2.57 29.11 -3.46
CA LEU A 125 2.34 29.25 -2.02
C LEU A 125 3.34 30.20 -1.36
N GLY A 126 4.28 30.76 -2.12
CA GLY A 126 5.31 31.65 -1.62
C GLY A 126 6.54 30.92 -1.06
N ALA A 127 6.62 29.59 -1.19
CA ALA A 127 7.78 28.83 -0.76
C ALA A 127 8.97 29.09 -1.69
N VAL A 128 10.14 29.39 -1.12
CA VAL A 128 11.31 29.83 -1.88
C VAL A 128 12.40 28.75 -1.88
N THR A 129 12.78 28.30 -3.07
CA THR A 129 13.98 27.51 -3.31
C THR A 129 15.04 28.42 -3.93
N THR A 130 16.27 28.38 -3.40
CA THR A 130 17.40 29.14 -3.97
C THR A 130 18.51 28.23 -4.45
N SER A 131 19.15 28.61 -5.55
CA SER A 131 20.28 27.89 -6.12
C SER A 131 21.47 28.83 -6.35
N LYS A 132 22.68 28.33 -6.07
CA LYS A 132 23.94 29.03 -6.36
C LYS A 132 24.69 28.29 -7.45
N TYR A 133 25.30 29.04 -8.36
CA TYR A 133 26.09 28.49 -9.44
C TYR A 133 27.51 29.07 -9.41
N ASP A 134 28.46 28.33 -9.97
CA ASP A 134 29.78 28.89 -10.26
C ASP A 134 29.78 29.70 -11.57
N ALA A 135 30.94 30.27 -11.91
CA ALA A 135 31.10 31.08 -13.13
C ALA A 135 30.89 30.29 -14.44
N ALA A 136 30.92 28.96 -14.41
CA ALA A 136 30.66 28.10 -15.55
C ALA A 136 29.19 27.63 -15.62
N GLY A 137 28.33 28.07 -14.70
CA GLY A 137 26.91 27.71 -14.65
C GLY A 137 26.63 26.36 -14.00
N ARG A 138 27.57 25.78 -13.25
CA ARG A 138 27.39 24.50 -12.54
C ARG A 138 26.81 24.74 -11.15
N LEU A 139 25.87 23.90 -10.71
CA LEU A 139 25.08 24.08 -9.48
C LEU A 139 25.89 23.76 -8.23
N LEU A 140 26.27 24.76 -7.43
CA LEU A 140 27.05 24.63 -6.19
C LEU A 140 26.20 24.34 -4.95
N GLU A 141 25.01 24.90 -4.87
CA GLU A 141 24.17 24.79 -3.68
C GLU A 141 22.70 24.88 -4.09
N THR A 142 21.87 24.00 -3.54
CA THR A 142 20.41 24.12 -3.57
C THR A 142 19.93 24.18 -2.14
N LYS A 143 19.13 25.20 -1.84
CA LYS A 143 18.52 25.40 -0.54
C LYS A 143 17.01 25.43 -0.72
N LEU A 144 16.36 24.41 -0.17
CA LEU A 144 14.92 24.24 -0.20
C LEU A 144 14.24 25.22 0.79
N PRO A 145 12.94 25.49 0.67
CA PRO A 145 12.23 26.27 1.67
C PRO A 145 12.30 25.58 3.04
N ASP A 146 12.30 26.40 4.09
CA ASP A 146 12.08 25.88 5.44
C ASP A 146 10.70 25.21 5.51
N PRO A 147 10.60 23.96 5.99
CA PRO A 147 9.33 23.22 6.00
C PRO A 147 8.19 23.95 6.72
N LEU A 148 8.50 24.72 7.77
CA LEU A 148 7.51 25.39 8.62
C LEU A 148 7.15 26.78 8.12
N THR A 149 8.13 27.55 7.62
CA THR A 149 7.91 28.97 7.28
C THR A 149 7.84 29.26 5.78
N GLY A 150 8.22 28.31 4.93
CA GLY A 150 8.28 28.47 3.47
C GLY A 150 9.40 29.38 2.99
N LYS A 151 10.08 30.08 3.91
CA LYS A 151 11.17 31.00 3.59
C LYS A 151 12.51 30.27 3.67
N THR A 152 13.51 30.77 2.97
CA THR A 152 14.88 30.30 3.14
C THR A 152 15.48 30.85 4.43
N THR A 153 15.63 30.01 5.45
CA THR A 153 16.18 30.32 6.78
C THR A 153 17.51 29.59 6.99
N ALA A 154 18.14 29.69 8.17
CA ALA A 154 19.29 28.85 8.48
C ALA A 154 18.90 27.36 8.59
N THR A 155 17.68 27.04 9.01
CA THR A 155 17.16 25.68 9.21
C THR A 155 16.68 25.00 7.92
N SER A 156 16.57 25.74 6.82
CA SER A 156 16.24 25.18 5.51
C SER A 156 17.19 24.05 5.08
N PRO A 157 16.63 22.91 4.59
CA PRO A 157 17.41 21.82 4.01
C PRO A 157 18.31 22.33 2.88
N THR A 158 19.59 21.99 2.93
CA THR A 158 20.60 22.51 1.98
C THR A 158 21.46 21.38 1.44
N THR A 159 21.47 21.21 0.12
CA THR A 159 22.38 20.30 -0.58
C THR A 159 23.51 21.11 -1.21
N SER A 160 24.76 20.69 -1.02
CA SER A 160 25.94 21.37 -1.58
C SER A 160 26.75 20.46 -2.49
N ASN A 161 27.19 20.97 -3.63
CA ASN A 161 27.99 20.24 -4.62
C ASN A 161 29.37 20.87 -4.77
N LYS A 162 30.39 20.06 -5.06
CA LYS A 162 31.73 20.50 -5.44
C LYS A 162 32.13 19.90 -6.77
N TYR A 163 32.83 20.68 -7.58
CA TYR A 163 33.33 20.27 -8.89
C TYR A 163 34.85 20.41 -8.97
N ASP A 164 35.48 19.57 -9.78
CA ASP A 164 36.88 19.74 -10.15
C ASP A 164 37.08 20.88 -11.19
N LYS A 165 38.35 21.09 -11.60
CA LYS A 165 38.70 22.10 -12.60
C LYS A 165 38.14 21.78 -14.00
N LEU A 166 37.80 20.53 -14.28
CA LEU A 166 37.24 20.08 -15.56
C LEU A 166 35.71 20.14 -15.56
N GLY A 167 35.08 20.23 -14.39
CA GLY A 167 33.63 20.29 -14.21
C GLY A 167 32.95 18.99 -13.85
N ASN A 168 33.71 17.98 -13.47
CA ASN A 168 33.13 16.75 -12.93
C ASN A 168 32.69 16.99 -11.48
N LEU A 169 31.50 16.49 -11.11
CA LEU A 169 30.95 16.58 -9.76
C LEU A 169 31.72 15.65 -8.83
N ILE A 170 32.52 16.15 -7.90
CA ILE A 170 33.39 15.31 -7.04
C ILE A 170 32.86 15.09 -5.62
N GLU A 171 31.90 15.88 -5.17
CA GLU A 171 31.30 15.73 -3.84
C GLU A 171 29.91 16.35 -3.79
N THR A 172 28.96 15.65 -3.18
CA THR A 172 27.63 16.14 -2.81
C THR A 172 27.46 15.98 -1.31
N ILE A 173 26.98 17.00 -0.63
CA ILE A 173 26.67 17.00 0.81
C ILE A 173 25.16 17.18 0.94
N ASP A 174 24.49 16.23 1.59
CA ASP A 174 23.04 16.25 1.82
C ASP A 174 22.65 17.25 2.95
N PRO A 175 21.35 17.51 3.16
CA PRO A 175 20.88 18.38 4.25
C PRO A 175 21.27 17.94 5.68
N LYS A 176 21.52 16.65 5.91
CA LYS A 176 22.00 16.12 7.20
C LYS A 176 23.52 16.23 7.36
N GLY A 177 24.25 16.52 6.28
CA GLY A 177 25.69 16.66 6.24
C GLY A 177 26.45 15.42 5.77
N HIS A 178 25.77 14.35 5.35
CA HIS A 178 26.42 13.18 4.75
C HIS A 178 27.07 13.56 3.43
N SER A 179 28.28 13.07 3.18
CA SER A 179 29.07 13.40 1.99
C SER A 179 29.15 12.21 1.04
N THR A 180 28.66 12.36 -0.18
CA THR A 180 28.86 11.41 -1.28
C THR A 180 29.93 11.95 -2.21
N GLN A 181 31.05 11.25 -2.31
CA GLN A 181 32.21 11.64 -3.13
C GLN A 181 32.29 10.78 -4.39
N PHE A 182 32.68 11.42 -5.49
CA PHE A 182 32.79 10.80 -6.81
C PHE A 182 34.20 11.01 -7.36
N PHE A 183 34.85 9.92 -7.75
CA PHE A 183 36.15 9.96 -8.41
C PHE A 183 35.97 9.68 -9.90
N HIS A 184 36.70 10.42 -10.72
CA HIS A 184 36.58 10.35 -12.18
C HIS A 184 37.88 9.90 -12.81
N ASP A 185 37.77 9.23 -13.95
CA ASP A 185 38.92 9.01 -14.82
C ASP A 185 39.27 10.27 -15.63
N ARG A 186 40.30 10.18 -16.48
CA ARG A 186 40.74 11.29 -17.34
C ARG A 186 39.70 11.72 -18.39
N LEU A 187 38.67 10.90 -18.63
CA LEU A 187 37.58 11.19 -19.55
C LEU A 187 36.35 11.77 -18.82
N GLY A 188 36.41 11.95 -17.50
CA GLY A 188 35.30 12.50 -16.70
C GLY A 188 34.22 11.48 -16.36
N ARG A 189 34.49 10.17 -16.49
CA ARG A 189 33.53 9.11 -16.13
C ARG A 189 33.72 8.72 -14.67
N VAL A 190 32.63 8.51 -13.92
CA VAL A 190 32.67 8.10 -12.51
C VAL A 190 33.24 6.69 -12.39
N VAL A 191 34.37 6.56 -11.71
CA VAL A 191 35.10 5.30 -11.50
C VAL A 191 34.95 4.73 -10.09
N GLN A 192 34.54 5.57 -9.15
CA GLN A 192 34.30 5.23 -7.76
C GLN A 192 33.31 6.23 -7.15
N THR A 193 32.36 5.71 -6.37
CA THR A 193 31.45 6.50 -5.54
C THR A 193 31.57 6.02 -4.11
N GLN A 194 31.65 6.94 -3.15
CA GLN A 194 31.68 6.59 -1.73
C GLN A 194 30.85 7.55 -0.89
N THR A 195 30.15 7.04 0.10
CA THR A 195 29.37 7.84 1.05
C THR A 195 30.03 7.81 2.42
N LEU A 196 30.22 9.00 3.00
CA LEU A 196 30.83 9.22 4.30
C LEU A 196 29.81 9.86 5.24
N LYS A 197 29.79 9.40 6.50
CA LYS A 197 29.03 10.07 7.55
C LYS A 197 29.62 11.47 7.82
N GLY A 198 28.76 12.49 7.90
CA GLY A 198 29.16 13.85 8.28
C GLY A 198 28.98 14.13 9.78
N ALA A 199 29.69 15.15 10.31
CA ALA A 199 29.36 15.73 11.62
C ALA A 199 28.38 16.88 11.44
N ILE A 200 27.36 16.91 12.30
CA ILE A 200 26.68 18.15 12.68
C ILE A 200 27.63 18.90 13.62
N GLY A 201 28.62 19.57 13.04
CA GLY A 201 29.45 20.53 13.76
C GLY A 201 28.80 21.92 13.68
N ASP A 202 28.50 22.51 14.84
CA ASP A 202 28.00 23.87 15.01
C ASP A 202 28.58 24.84 13.96
N ARG A 203 27.69 25.51 13.21
CA ARG A 203 27.98 26.41 12.08
C ARG A 203 28.82 27.64 12.47
N THR A 204 29.23 27.77 13.74
CA THR A 204 29.96 28.92 14.27
C THR A 204 31.45 28.66 14.59
N SER A 205 31.96 27.44 14.44
CA SER A 205 33.35 27.12 14.81
C SER A 205 34.27 26.88 13.61
N ALA A 206 35.35 27.68 13.50
CA ALA A 206 36.34 27.66 12.42
C ALA A 206 37.29 26.43 12.41
N SER A 207 36.91 25.32 13.03
CA SER A 207 37.70 24.08 13.07
C SER A 207 36.93 22.94 12.41
N ARG A 208 37.18 22.74 11.11
CA ARG A 208 36.66 21.60 10.34
C ARG A 208 37.57 20.40 10.56
N THR A 209 37.33 19.58 11.59
CA THR A 209 37.80 18.19 11.54
C THR A 209 36.86 17.42 10.60
N PRO A 210 37.33 16.91 9.45
CA PRO A 210 36.48 16.10 8.57
C PRO A 210 36.10 14.82 9.32
N VAL A 211 34.83 14.42 9.23
CA VAL A 211 34.38 13.11 9.70
C VAL A 211 34.76 12.04 8.67
N THR A 212 35.24 10.89 9.15
CA THR A 212 36.03 9.92 8.39
C THR A 212 35.47 8.49 8.46
N THR A 213 34.15 8.30 8.52
CA THR A 213 33.56 6.95 8.53
C THR A 213 32.89 6.65 7.19
N LEU A 214 33.41 5.64 6.49
CA LEU A 214 32.86 5.12 5.24
C LEU A 214 31.58 4.32 5.51
N VAL A 215 30.52 4.64 4.78
CA VAL A 215 29.18 4.05 4.93
C VAL A 215 28.81 3.21 3.71
N ALA A 216 29.22 3.63 2.51
CA ALA A 216 28.99 2.88 1.29
C ALA A 216 30.12 3.14 0.29
N LEU A 217 30.44 2.13 -0.54
CA LEU A 217 31.44 2.23 -1.59
C LEU A 217 31.05 1.40 -2.81
N SER A 218 31.21 1.98 -3.99
CA SER A 218 31.10 1.28 -5.26
C SER A 218 32.16 1.75 -6.27
N THR A 219 32.52 0.88 -7.21
CA THR A 219 33.45 1.16 -8.31
C THR A 219 32.84 0.80 -9.65
N THR A 220 33.29 1.48 -10.72
CA THR A 220 32.81 1.24 -12.09
C THR A 220 33.97 1.34 -13.08
N ASP A 221 34.32 0.23 -13.69
CA ASP A 221 35.30 0.13 -14.77
C ASP A 221 34.62 0.22 -16.13
N TYR A 222 35.28 0.92 -17.04
CA TYR A 222 34.83 1.08 -18.41
C TYR A 222 35.82 0.45 -19.38
N ASP A 223 35.31 -0.10 -20.47
CA ASP A 223 36.14 -0.51 -21.59
C ASP A 223 36.73 0.69 -22.35
N ALA A 224 37.55 0.40 -23.36
CA ALA A 224 38.16 1.40 -24.24
C ALA A 224 37.14 2.18 -25.08
N ALA A 225 35.92 1.65 -25.25
CA ALA A 225 34.86 2.26 -26.05
C ALA A 225 33.93 3.16 -25.22
N GLY A 226 33.98 3.10 -23.89
CA GLY A 226 33.10 3.89 -23.04
C GLY A 226 32.10 3.10 -22.21
N ASN A 227 31.94 1.80 -22.46
CA ASN A 227 30.87 1.00 -21.88
C ASN A 227 31.27 0.47 -20.50
N VAL A 228 30.31 0.30 -19.60
CA VAL A 228 30.54 -0.22 -18.24
C VAL A 228 30.93 -1.70 -18.32
N TRP A 229 32.21 -1.99 -18.24
CA TRP A 229 32.74 -3.34 -18.30
C TRP A 229 32.60 -4.09 -16.98
N GLN A 230 32.79 -3.42 -15.85
CA GLN A 230 32.64 -4.01 -14.53
C GLN A 230 32.10 -2.97 -13.55
N ALA A 231 31.13 -3.32 -12.73
CA ALA A 231 30.68 -2.53 -11.60
C ALA A 231 30.78 -3.37 -10.33
N ALA A 232 31.20 -2.77 -9.22
CA ALA A 232 31.31 -3.47 -7.95
C ALA A 232 30.77 -2.63 -6.79
N THR A 233 30.05 -3.28 -5.88
CA THR A 233 29.61 -2.71 -4.60
C THR A 233 30.35 -3.44 -3.48
N TYR A 234 30.70 -2.72 -2.41
CA TYR A 234 31.49 -3.27 -1.31
C TYR A 234 30.68 -3.20 -0.02
N ASP A 235 30.63 -4.31 0.71
CA ASP A 235 30.08 -4.32 2.06
C ASP A 235 31.11 -3.79 3.05
N VAL A 236 31.16 -2.46 3.19
CA VAL A 236 32.15 -1.76 4.03
C VAL A 236 32.02 -2.12 5.51
N SER A 237 30.88 -2.65 5.96
CA SER A 237 30.66 -3.04 7.35
C SER A 237 31.49 -4.26 7.77
N GLN A 238 31.93 -5.08 6.82
CA GLN A 238 32.73 -6.29 7.06
C GLN A 238 34.24 -6.04 7.01
N TYR A 239 34.67 -4.79 6.83
CA TYR A 239 36.07 -4.40 6.80
C TYR A 239 36.46 -3.70 8.10
N ASP A 240 37.63 -4.03 8.64
CA ASP A 240 38.19 -3.28 9.77
C ASP A 240 38.64 -1.87 9.34
N ALA A 241 39.02 -1.03 10.31
CA ALA A 241 39.42 0.35 10.03
C ALA A 241 40.67 0.46 9.14
N ALA A 242 41.60 -0.50 9.22
CA ALA A 242 42.81 -0.50 8.41
C ALA A 242 42.49 -0.89 6.96
N ALA A 243 41.71 -1.94 6.77
CA ALA A 243 41.23 -2.39 5.46
C ALA A 243 40.33 -1.35 4.81
N THR A 244 39.47 -0.68 5.58
CA THR A 244 38.65 0.45 5.11
C THR A 244 39.53 1.60 4.61
N SER A 245 40.62 1.91 5.33
CA SER A 245 41.57 2.95 4.91
C SER A 245 42.29 2.60 3.61
N THR A 246 42.68 1.33 3.44
CA THR A 246 43.27 0.83 2.18
C THR A 246 42.25 0.85 1.04
N LEU A 247 41.00 0.45 1.33
CA LEU A 247 39.91 0.44 0.37
C LEU A 247 39.54 1.85 -0.11
N LEU A 248 39.60 2.85 0.77
CA LEU A 248 39.46 4.26 0.40
C LEU A 248 40.58 4.75 -0.53
N ALA A 249 41.81 4.23 -0.36
CA ALA A 249 42.97 4.63 -1.15
C ALA A 249 43.01 3.98 -2.55
N SER A 250 42.68 2.69 -2.64
CA SER A 250 42.79 1.89 -3.87
C SER A 250 41.75 0.75 -3.92
N PRO A 251 40.44 1.03 -4.07
CA PRO A 251 39.41 -0.01 -3.94
C PRO A 251 39.44 -1.07 -5.04
N ARG A 252 39.94 -0.70 -6.22
CA ARG A 252 40.02 -1.58 -7.40
C ARG A 252 41.11 -2.66 -7.25
N ASP A 253 42.24 -2.29 -6.66
CA ASP A 253 43.37 -3.19 -6.47
C ASP A 253 43.08 -4.25 -5.39
N GLU A 254 42.16 -3.92 -4.47
CA GLU A 254 41.70 -4.82 -3.41
C GLU A 254 40.59 -5.80 -3.85
N ILE A 255 40.14 -5.80 -5.11
CA ILE A 255 39.21 -6.85 -5.60
C ILE A 255 39.99 -8.15 -5.82
N THR A 256 40.21 -8.89 -4.73
CA THR A 256 40.88 -10.20 -4.76
C THR A 256 39.88 -11.34 -4.95
N ALA A 257 40.37 -12.51 -5.39
CA ALA A 257 39.57 -13.72 -5.42
C ALA A 257 39.01 -14.07 -4.02
N ALA A 258 39.78 -13.82 -2.96
CA ALA A 258 39.34 -14.04 -1.58
C ALA A 258 38.17 -13.15 -1.18
N ASN A 259 38.16 -11.87 -1.62
CA ASN A 259 37.06 -10.95 -1.33
C ASN A 259 35.76 -11.33 -2.06
N LYS A 260 35.86 -11.83 -3.31
CA LYS A 260 34.72 -12.37 -4.05
C LYS A 260 34.17 -13.65 -3.40
N THR A 261 35.07 -14.56 -3.02
CA THR A 261 34.68 -15.83 -2.36
C THR A 261 34.09 -15.60 -0.96
N SER A 262 34.49 -14.53 -0.27
CA SER A 262 33.95 -14.18 1.06
C SER A 262 32.70 -13.29 1.02
N GLY A 263 32.19 -12.93 -0.18
CA GLY A 263 30.98 -12.12 -0.31
C GLY A 263 31.13 -10.65 0.08
N LYS A 264 32.36 -10.17 0.28
CA LYS A 264 32.64 -8.77 0.67
C LYS A 264 32.49 -7.76 -0.48
N VAL A 265 32.46 -8.27 -1.72
CA VAL A 265 32.26 -7.48 -2.94
C VAL A 265 31.26 -8.18 -3.86
N GLN A 266 30.23 -7.46 -4.29
CA GLN A 266 29.32 -7.88 -5.36
C GLN A 266 29.77 -7.23 -6.66
N ALA A 267 30.12 -8.02 -7.69
CA ALA A 267 30.60 -7.50 -8.96
C ALA A 267 29.75 -7.98 -10.14
N VAL A 268 29.34 -7.03 -10.99
CA VAL A 268 28.64 -7.29 -12.25
C VAL A 268 29.59 -6.95 -13.39
N SER A 269 29.85 -7.91 -14.28
CA SER A 269 30.70 -7.73 -15.46
C SER A 269 29.85 -7.81 -16.72
N SER A 270 30.02 -6.86 -17.62
CA SER A 270 29.29 -6.82 -18.89
C SER A 270 30.25 -6.83 -20.07
N ARG A 271 29.92 -7.59 -21.11
CA ARG A 271 30.61 -7.58 -22.41
C ARG A 271 29.70 -6.95 -23.44
N TYR A 272 30.25 -6.11 -24.30
CA TYR A 272 29.52 -5.40 -25.33
C TYR A 272 29.98 -5.84 -26.72
N ASP A 273 29.14 -5.59 -27.71
CA ASP A 273 29.56 -5.67 -29.10
C ASP A 273 30.27 -4.40 -29.58
N ALA A 274 30.68 -4.38 -30.85
CA ALA A 274 31.37 -3.24 -31.45
C ALA A 274 30.54 -1.94 -31.49
N PHE A 275 29.23 -2.01 -31.24
CA PHE A 275 28.31 -0.86 -31.19
C PHE A 275 27.96 -0.44 -29.76
N GLY A 276 28.59 -1.04 -28.73
CA GLY A 276 28.33 -0.72 -27.33
C GLY A 276 27.05 -1.33 -26.77
N ARG A 277 26.49 -2.37 -27.41
CA ARG A 277 25.29 -3.07 -26.92
C ARG A 277 25.67 -4.29 -26.08
N PRO A 278 25.02 -4.52 -24.92
CA PRO A 278 25.40 -5.59 -23.99
C PRO A 278 25.11 -6.97 -24.58
N ARG A 279 26.12 -7.81 -24.72
CA ARG A 279 26.02 -9.21 -25.19
C ARG A 279 26.01 -10.22 -24.08
N THR A 280 26.78 -10.01 -23.02
CA THR A 280 26.86 -10.96 -21.92
C THR A 280 26.92 -10.18 -20.63
N VAL A 281 25.99 -10.45 -19.72
CA VAL A 281 26.04 -9.92 -18.37
C VAL A 281 26.31 -11.08 -17.42
N VAL A 282 27.39 -10.95 -16.67
CA VAL A 282 27.84 -11.93 -15.69
C VAL A 282 27.76 -11.26 -14.33
N VAL A 283 26.89 -11.75 -13.46
CA VAL A 283 26.98 -11.43 -12.04
C VAL A 283 28.04 -12.37 -11.48
N ALA A 284 29.26 -11.85 -11.28
CA ALA A 284 30.41 -12.67 -10.98
C ALA A 284 30.35 -13.20 -9.55
N GLU A 285 30.09 -14.50 -9.44
CA GLU A 285 30.43 -15.33 -8.29
C GLU A 285 31.92 -15.75 -8.33
N GLY A 286 32.37 -16.34 -7.22
CA GLY A 286 33.54 -17.20 -7.23
C GLY A 286 33.53 -18.23 -8.37
N SER A 287 34.70 -18.76 -8.68
CA SER A 287 34.87 -19.70 -9.80
C SER A 287 34.27 -21.08 -9.47
N PRO A 288 33.59 -21.77 -10.41
CA PRO A 288 33.29 -21.35 -11.78
C PRO A 288 32.00 -20.52 -11.88
N VAL A 289 31.98 -19.61 -12.86
CA VAL A 289 30.84 -18.76 -13.23
C VAL A 289 29.59 -19.63 -13.43
N GLN A 290 28.66 -19.60 -12.48
CA GLN A 290 27.32 -20.13 -12.68
C GLN A 290 26.44 -18.96 -13.13
N GLY A 291 25.77 -19.08 -14.27
CA GLY A 291 24.80 -18.08 -14.74
C GLY A 291 25.40 -16.83 -15.39
N ALA A 292 25.24 -16.71 -16.70
CA ALA A 292 25.42 -15.46 -17.43
C ALA A 292 24.22 -15.30 -18.36
N THR A 293 23.62 -14.12 -18.41
CA THR A 293 22.62 -13.83 -19.43
C THR A 293 23.33 -13.47 -20.73
N HIS A 294 22.81 -13.97 -21.84
CA HIS A 294 23.35 -13.69 -23.17
C HIS A 294 22.30 -13.02 -24.05
N THR A 295 22.70 -12.04 -24.84
CA THR A 295 21.82 -11.36 -25.78
C THR A 295 22.49 -11.31 -27.14
N GLU A 296 21.80 -11.84 -28.14
CA GLU A 296 22.19 -11.75 -29.53
C GLU A 296 21.34 -10.72 -30.25
N TYR A 297 22.00 -9.89 -31.05
CA TYR A 297 21.34 -8.86 -31.84
C TYR A 297 21.34 -9.21 -33.32
N ASP A 298 20.29 -8.82 -34.02
CA ASP A 298 20.27 -8.86 -35.48
C ASP A 298 21.21 -7.79 -36.11
N ALA A 299 21.32 -7.84 -37.44
CA ALA A 299 22.11 -6.87 -38.21
C ALA A 299 21.59 -5.41 -38.10
N ALA A 300 20.34 -5.22 -37.69
CA ALA A 300 19.67 -3.93 -37.60
C ALA A 300 19.88 -3.21 -36.26
N GLY A 301 20.25 -3.93 -35.19
CA GLY A 301 20.28 -3.28 -33.88
C GLY A 301 19.59 -4.06 -32.75
N ARG A 302 18.64 -4.91 -33.10
CA ARG A 302 17.53 -5.33 -32.25
C ARG A 302 17.81 -6.69 -31.62
N ILE A 303 17.27 -6.93 -30.43
CA ILE A 303 17.41 -8.21 -29.72
C ILE A 303 16.75 -9.30 -30.57
N ARG A 304 17.52 -10.30 -30.99
CA ARG A 304 17.03 -11.47 -31.74
C ARG A 304 16.85 -12.69 -30.83
N PHE A 305 17.85 -12.96 -29.99
CA PHE A 305 17.78 -14.02 -28.99
C PHE A 305 18.21 -13.47 -27.63
N GLN A 306 17.53 -13.91 -26.58
CA GLN A 306 17.90 -13.64 -25.21
C GLN A 306 17.95 -14.96 -24.45
N TYR A 307 19.07 -15.20 -23.78
CA TYR A 307 19.33 -16.39 -22.99
C TYR A 307 19.34 -16.01 -21.52
N ASP A 308 18.60 -16.77 -20.72
CA ASP A 308 18.64 -16.66 -19.27
C ASP A 308 19.90 -17.32 -18.68
N GLU A 309 20.05 -17.28 -17.36
CA GLU A 309 21.20 -17.85 -16.65
C GLU A 309 21.24 -19.40 -16.68
N ALA A 310 20.11 -20.04 -17.02
CA ALA A 310 20.02 -21.48 -17.29
C ALA A 310 20.22 -21.82 -18.78
N ASN A 311 20.57 -20.83 -19.60
CA ASN A 311 20.75 -20.90 -21.05
C ASN A 311 19.47 -21.24 -21.83
N SER A 312 18.28 -21.01 -21.26
CA SER A 312 17.01 -21.09 -21.97
C SER A 312 16.85 -19.87 -22.87
N VAL A 313 16.36 -20.06 -24.09
CA VAL A 313 16.34 -19.02 -25.13
C VAL A 313 14.94 -18.49 -25.43
N THR A 314 14.80 -17.17 -25.43
CA THR A 314 13.66 -16.44 -25.98
C THR A 314 14.04 -15.84 -27.34
N GLU A 315 13.23 -16.04 -28.36
CA GLU A 315 13.44 -15.50 -29.71
C GLU A 315 12.46 -14.36 -30.02
N PHE A 316 12.98 -13.29 -30.62
CA PHE A 316 12.23 -12.14 -31.08
C PHE A 316 12.30 -12.03 -32.61
N ILE A 317 11.14 -12.07 -33.27
CA ILE A 317 11.04 -12.06 -34.72
C ILE A 317 10.45 -10.75 -35.19
N TYR A 318 11.17 -10.03 -36.04
CA TYR A 318 10.75 -8.73 -36.57
C TYR A 318 10.47 -8.80 -38.06
N ASP A 319 9.72 -7.82 -38.55
CA ASP A 319 9.51 -7.59 -39.98
C ASP A 319 10.86 -7.34 -40.71
N THR A 320 11.01 -7.97 -41.87
CA THR A 320 12.15 -7.85 -42.79
C THR A 320 11.95 -6.77 -43.86
N ALA A 321 10.74 -6.24 -44.02
CA ALA A 321 10.36 -5.30 -45.09
C ALA A 321 10.39 -3.81 -44.69
N SER A 322 10.56 -3.48 -43.41
CA SER A 322 10.63 -2.10 -42.90
C SER A 322 12.06 -1.70 -42.53
N ASP A 323 12.40 -0.43 -42.80
CA ASP A 323 13.72 0.22 -42.64
C ASP A 323 14.58 -0.33 -41.48
N ALA A 324 15.87 -0.55 -41.76
CA ALA A 324 16.82 -1.39 -41.05
C ALA A 324 17.21 -0.94 -39.62
N ARG A 325 16.41 -0.05 -39.00
CA ARG A 325 16.53 0.36 -37.59
C ARG A 325 15.20 0.37 -36.82
N THR A 326 14.06 0.16 -37.48
CA THR A 326 12.72 0.37 -36.87
C THR A 326 11.73 -0.78 -37.07
N GLY A 327 12.15 -1.91 -37.67
CA GLY A 327 11.17 -2.94 -38.00
C GLY A 327 10.47 -3.56 -36.80
N ARG A 328 9.17 -3.81 -36.97
CA ARG A 328 8.21 -4.09 -35.91
C ARG A 328 8.32 -5.54 -35.43
N LEU A 329 8.14 -5.77 -34.13
CA LEU A 329 8.18 -7.10 -33.51
C LEU A 329 6.93 -7.88 -33.91
N LEU A 330 7.07 -8.92 -34.74
CA LEU A 330 5.97 -9.76 -35.23
C LEU A 330 5.68 -10.96 -34.32
N GLN A 331 6.70 -11.53 -33.68
CA GLN A 331 6.52 -12.69 -32.79
C GLN A 331 7.50 -12.66 -31.62
N THR A 332 7.05 -13.14 -30.47
CA THR A 332 7.89 -13.52 -29.34
C THR A 332 7.71 -15.02 -29.11
N LYS A 333 8.78 -15.78 -29.18
CA LYS A 333 8.79 -17.21 -28.85
C LYS A 333 9.51 -17.42 -27.54
N LEU A 334 8.79 -17.93 -26.56
CA LEU A 334 9.37 -18.36 -25.29
C LEU A 334 10.08 -19.71 -25.46
N PRO A 335 11.05 -20.05 -24.59
CA PRO A 335 11.70 -21.35 -24.66
C PRO A 335 10.68 -22.47 -24.47
N ASP A 336 10.93 -23.59 -25.12
CA ASP A 336 10.23 -24.83 -24.85
C ASP A 336 10.37 -25.19 -23.35
N PRO A 337 9.26 -25.44 -22.64
CA PRO A 337 9.30 -25.67 -21.20
C PRO A 337 10.17 -26.86 -20.78
N THR A 338 10.40 -27.85 -21.66
CA THR A 338 11.18 -29.05 -21.33
C THR A 338 12.66 -28.88 -21.71
N THR A 339 12.93 -28.37 -22.92
CA THR A 339 14.30 -28.32 -23.45
C THR A 339 15.02 -27.00 -23.17
N GLY A 340 14.28 -25.91 -22.96
CA GLY A 340 14.83 -24.56 -22.86
C GLY A 340 15.24 -23.97 -24.20
N LEU A 341 15.05 -24.70 -25.31
CA LEU A 341 15.40 -24.27 -26.66
C LEU A 341 14.17 -23.77 -27.41
N ILE A 342 14.39 -23.08 -28.54
CA ILE A 342 13.30 -22.77 -29.47
C ILE A 342 12.98 -24.03 -30.28
N THR A 343 11.79 -24.59 -30.08
CA THR A 343 11.25 -25.75 -30.78
C THR A 343 9.98 -25.37 -31.55
N ALA A 344 9.34 -26.35 -32.19
CA ALA A 344 8.01 -26.15 -32.78
C ALA A 344 6.91 -25.98 -31.72
N ASP A 345 7.13 -26.50 -30.50
CA ASP A 345 6.18 -26.48 -29.38
C ASP A 345 6.39 -25.26 -28.45
N SER A 346 7.39 -24.43 -28.75
CA SER A 346 7.65 -23.17 -28.05
C SER A 346 6.42 -22.24 -28.04
N PRO A 347 5.97 -21.80 -26.85
CA PRO A 347 4.86 -20.86 -26.75
C PRO A 347 5.16 -19.58 -27.54
N THR A 348 4.30 -19.28 -28.52
CA THR A 348 4.53 -18.19 -29.48
C THR A 348 3.42 -17.15 -29.40
N THR A 349 3.76 -15.92 -29.02
CA THR A 349 2.86 -14.76 -29.12
C THR A 349 3.11 -14.04 -30.44
N THR A 350 2.04 -13.68 -31.17
CA THR A 350 2.15 -12.97 -32.45
C THR A 350 1.48 -11.59 -32.40
N TYR A 351 2.01 -10.66 -33.19
CA TYR A 351 1.61 -9.25 -33.20
C TYR A 351 1.32 -8.79 -34.63
N GLN A 352 0.24 -8.00 -34.79
CA GLN A 352 -0.12 -7.35 -36.05
C GLN A 352 -0.11 -5.83 -35.87
N TYR A 353 0.21 -5.11 -36.95
CA TYR A 353 0.33 -3.65 -36.93
C TYR A 353 -0.35 -3.00 -38.14
N ASP A 354 -0.86 -1.77 -37.96
CA ASP A 354 -1.33 -0.93 -39.05
C ASP A 354 -0.17 -0.22 -39.79
N ALA A 355 -0.47 0.59 -40.82
CA ALA A 355 0.58 1.34 -41.53
C ALA A 355 1.32 2.37 -40.65
N ALA A 356 0.67 2.92 -39.62
CA ALA A 356 1.25 3.91 -38.71
C ALA A 356 2.17 3.30 -37.64
N GLY A 357 2.12 1.97 -37.44
CA GLY A 357 2.94 1.25 -36.48
C GLY A 357 2.24 0.94 -35.17
N ASN A 358 0.93 1.15 -35.12
CA ASN A 358 0.12 0.79 -33.97
C ASN A 358 -0.20 -0.70 -34.00
N ARG A 359 -0.18 -1.36 -32.83
CA ARG A 359 -0.39 -2.80 -32.71
C ARG A 359 -1.88 -3.15 -32.75
N THR A 360 -2.40 -3.58 -33.89
CA THR A 360 -3.84 -3.84 -34.10
C THR A 360 -4.31 -5.19 -33.57
N ALA A 361 -3.41 -6.14 -33.33
CA ALA A 361 -3.76 -7.42 -32.70
C ALA A 361 -2.58 -8.05 -31.95
N VAL A 362 -2.91 -8.77 -30.87
CA VAL A 362 -2.01 -9.67 -30.15
C VAL A 362 -2.70 -11.03 -30.08
N THR A 363 -2.05 -12.07 -30.56
CA THR A 363 -2.51 -13.46 -30.42
C THR A 363 -1.59 -14.18 -29.46
N ASP A 364 -2.15 -14.70 -28.35
CA ASP A 364 -1.40 -15.46 -27.34
C ASP A 364 -0.93 -16.83 -27.88
N SER A 365 -0.16 -17.57 -27.07
CA SER A 365 0.36 -18.89 -27.42
C SER A 365 -0.73 -19.95 -27.65
N ARG A 366 -1.93 -19.77 -27.10
CA ARG A 366 -3.08 -20.67 -27.28
C ARG A 366 -3.93 -20.31 -28.50
N GLY A 367 -3.62 -19.20 -29.19
CA GLY A 367 -4.34 -18.72 -30.38
C GLY A 367 -5.45 -17.70 -30.09
N PHE A 368 -5.63 -17.27 -28.84
CA PHE A 368 -6.63 -16.28 -28.46
C PHE A 368 -6.16 -14.87 -28.85
N THR A 369 -6.99 -14.15 -29.62
CA THR A 369 -6.60 -12.88 -30.24
C THR A 369 -7.33 -11.69 -29.63
N THR A 370 -6.57 -10.75 -29.06
CA THR A 370 -7.08 -9.43 -28.65
C THR A 370 -6.79 -8.41 -29.75
N ARG A 371 -7.78 -7.58 -30.11
CA ARG A 371 -7.67 -6.57 -31.18
C ARG A 371 -7.74 -5.16 -30.62
N PHE A 372 -7.01 -4.24 -31.22
CA PHE A 372 -6.96 -2.83 -30.80
C PHE A 372 -7.28 -1.91 -31.97
N GLU A 373 -8.07 -0.88 -31.68
CA GLU A 373 -8.39 0.21 -32.62
C GLU A 373 -7.76 1.51 -32.12
N TYR A 374 -7.23 2.30 -33.04
CA TYR A 374 -6.52 3.54 -32.74
C TYR A 374 -7.17 4.73 -33.42
N ASP A 375 -7.09 5.90 -32.78
CA ASP A 375 -7.41 7.16 -33.45
C ASP A 375 -6.23 7.71 -34.26
N VAL A 376 -6.44 8.87 -34.90
CA VAL A 376 -5.41 9.55 -35.72
C VAL A 376 -4.18 10.02 -34.92
N PHE A 377 -4.27 10.04 -33.58
CA PHE A 377 -3.19 10.38 -32.67
C PHE A 377 -2.53 9.13 -32.08
N ASN A 378 -2.80 7.94 -32.64
CA ASN A 378 -2.26 6.65 -32.20
C ASN A 378 -2.66 6.27 -30.75
N ARG A 379 -3.82 6.74 -30.27
CA ARG A 379 -4.38 6.37 -28.95
C ARG A 379 -5.39 5.24 -29.10
N VAL A 380 -5.42 4.30 -28.15
CA VAL A 380 -6.34 3.13 -28.18
C VAL A 380 -7.76 3.56 -27.86
N VAL A 381 -8.66 3.55 -28.85
CA VAL A 381 -10.08 3.95 -28.69
C VAL A 381 -11.02 2.76 -28.50
N ALA A 382 -10.59 1.55 -28.88
CA ALA A 382 -11.30 0.33 -28.55
C ALA A 382 -10.35 -0.86 -28.41
N SER A 383 -10.72 -1.78 -27.54
CA SER A 383 -10.12 -3.11 -27.43
C SER A 383 -11.22 -4.14 -27.61
N THR A 384 -10.94 -5.21 -28.34
CA THR A 384 -11.84 -6.37 -28.47
C THR A 384 -11.10 -7.60 -27.96
N ASP A 385 -11.66 -8.22 -26.94
CA ASP A 385 -11.10 -9.41 -26.30
C ASP A 385 -11.24 -10.66 -27.21
N PRO A 386 -10.61 -11.80 -26.86
CA PRO A 386 -10.70 -13.03 -27.65
C PRO A 386 -12.09 -13.67 -27.74
N ARG A 387 -13.04 -13.30 -26.87
CA ARG A 387 -14.43 -13.75 -26.90
C ARG A 387 -15.33 -12.79 -27.69
N GLY A 388 -14.80 -11.67 -28.17
CA GLY A 388 -15.54 -10.63 -28.90
C GLY A 388 -16.11 -9.52 -28.01
N GLY A 389 -15.87 -9.55 -26.70
CA GLY A 389 -16.21 -8.46 -25.79
C GLY A 389 -15.43 -7.19 -26.16
N ARG A 390 -16.12 -6.06 -26.34
CA ARG A 390 -15.50 -4.83 -26.84
C ARG A 390 -15.64 -3.68 -25.85
N SER A 391 -14.52 -3.23 -25.29
CA SER A 391 -14.40 -2.01 -24.49
C SER A 391 -13.91 -0.83 -25.33
N ARG A 392 -14.19 0.40 -24.89
CA ARG A 392 -13.91 1.66 -25.60
C ARG A 392 -13.41 2.74 -24.66
N ASN A 393 -12.47 3.55 -25.15
CA ASN A 393 -11.98 4.73 -24.46
C ASN A 393 -12.32 5.98 -25.26
N VAL A 394 -12.80 7.01 -24.56
CA VAL A 394 -13.11 8.32 -25.15
C VAL A 394 -12.14 9.32 -24.58
N TYR A 395 -11.41 9.98 -25.49
CA TYR A 395 -10.47 11.03 -25.13
C TYR A 395 -10.97 12.39 -25.59
N ASP A 396 -10.61 13.41 -24.85
CA ASP A 396 -10.70 14.78 -25.33
C ASP A 396 -9.57 15.12 -26.33
N VAL A 397 -9.54 16.39 -26.74
CA VAL A 397 -8.52 16.92 -27.66
C VAL A 397 -7.18 17.20 -26.97
N ALA A 398 -7.15 17.30 -25.65
CA ALA A 398 -5.93 17.49 -24.86
C ALA A 398 -5.18 16.18 -24.60
N GLY A 399 -5.79 15.01 -24.90
CA GLY A 399 -5.17 13.72 -24.64
C GLY A 399 -5.79 12.96 -23.46
N GLN A 400 -6.71 13.58 -22.73
CA GLN A 400 -7.21 13.08 -21.45
C GLN A 400 -8.40 12.15 -21.66
N MET A 401 -8.47 11.06 -20.90
CA MET A 401 -9.53 10.07 -21.01
C MET A 401 -10.76 10.53 -20.22
N ILE A 402 -11.79 10.99 -20.93
CA ILE A 402 -13.01 11.55 -20.33
C ILE A 402 -14.11 10.52 -20.13
N ALA A 403 -14.03 9.38 -20.82
CA ALA A 403 -14.91 8.25 -20.57
C ALA A 403 -14.22 6.90 -20.88
N ALA A 404 -14.54 5.88 -20.10
CA ALA A 404 -14.21 4.49 -20.42
C ALA A 404 -15.49 3.66 -20.39
N ILE A 405 -15.70 2.87 -21.43
CA ILE A 405 -16.89 2.05 -21.64
C ILE A 405 -16.44 0.60 -21.70
N ASP A 406 -16.99 -0.27 -20.86
CA ASP A 406 -16.64 -1.68 -20.85
C ASP A 406 -17.42 -2.51 -21.88
N GLU A 407 -17.19 -3.82 -21.86
CA GLU A 407 -17.79 -4.80 -22.77
C GLU A 407 -19.31 -4.94 -22.62
N LEU A 408 -19.87 -4.48 -21.49
CA LEU A 408 -21.31 -4.43 -21.21
C LEU A 408 -21.94 -3.07 -21.59
N GLY A 409 -21.14 -2.11 -22.08
CA GLY A 409 -21.59 -0.78 -22.45
C GLY A 409 -21.72 0.20 -21.26
N ARG A 410 -21.18 -0.16 -20.10
CA ARG A 410 -21.25 0.66 -18.88
C ARG A 410 -20.14 1.70 -18.92
N SER A 411 -20.43 2.94 -18.53
CA SER A 411 -19.53 4.07 -18.77
C SER A 411 -19.11 4.79 -17.49
N THR A 412 -17.80 4.86 -17.27
CA THR A 412 -17.20 5.73 -16.25
C THR A 412 -16.77 7.04 -16.90
N HIS A 413 -16.81 8.14 -16.15
CA HIS A 413 -16.47 9.47 -16.66
C HIS A 413 -15.49 10.18 -15.72
N ALA A 414 -14.61 10.98 -16.30
CA ALA A 414 -13.73 11.88 -15.56
C ALA A 414 -13.86 13.31 -16.08
N ARG A 415 -13.76 14.28 -15.18
CA ARG A 415 -13.57 15.69 -15.54
C ARG A 415 -12.24 16.17 -14.99
N TYR A 416 -11.59 16.99 -15.79
CA TYR A 416 -10.29 17.55 -15.48
C TYR A 416 -10.42 19.06 -15.33
N ASP A 417 -9.57 19.65 -14.51
CA ASP A 417 -9.37 21.09 -14.50
C ASP A 417 -8.37 21.56 -15.57
N GLN A 418 -8.13 22.87 -15.61
CA GLN A 418 -7.19 23.52 -16.52
C GLN A 418 -5.75 22.97 -16.45
N SER A 419 -5.36 22.39 -15.31
CA SER A 419 -4.02 21.82 -15.11
C SER A 419 -3.98 20.33 -15.46
N GLY A 420 -5.08 19.76 -15.95
CA GLY A 420 -5.21 18.35 -16.29
C GLY A 420 -5.37 17.43 -15.08
N ARG A 421 -5.76 17.97 -13.92
CA ARG A 421 -6.00 17.19 -12.69
C ARG A 421 -7.45 16.77 -12.63
N VAL A 422 -7.73 15.56 -12.16
CA VAL A 422 -9.11 15.04 -12.05
C VAL A 422 -9.84 15.79 -10.94
N VAL A 423 -10.87 16.56 -11.26
CA VAL A 423 -11.71 17.24 -10.25
C VAL A 423 -12.98 16.47 -9.92
N LEU A 424 -13.36 15.54 -10.80
CA LEU A 424 -14.55 14.72 -10.64
C LEU A 424 -14.34 13.39 -11.32
N ARG A 425 -14.63 12.30 -10.60
CA ARG A 425 -14.75 10.96 -11.16
C ARG A 425 -16.17 10.47 -10.93
N ARG A 426 -16.76 9.92 -11.97
CA ARG A 426 -18.10 9.35 -11.93
C ARG A 426 -18.03 7.89 -12.36
N SER A 427 -18.50 7.03 -11.48
CA SER A 427 -18.58 5.58 -11.70
C SER A 427 -19.69 5.24 -12.70
N ALA A 428 -19.84 3.98 -13.08
CA ALA A 428 -20.91 3.58 -13.99
C ALA A 428 -22.29 3.82 -13.36
N ASP A 429 -23.27 4.20 -14.20
CA ASP A 429 -24.64 4.42 -13.74
C ASP A 429 -25.29 3.08 -13.30
N PRO A 430 -25.71 2.93 -12.02
CA PRO A 430 -26.25 1.68 -11.51
C PRO A 430 -27.55 1.24 -12.19
N ASP A 431 -28.41 2.18 -12.60
CA ASP A 431 -29.79 1.90 -13.04
C ASP A 431 -30.10 2.34 -14.48
N ALA A 432 -29.16 3.00 -15.16
CA ALA A 432 -29.32 3.56 -16.51
C ALA A 432 -30.41 4.65 -16.61
N ALA A 433 -30.82 5.26 -15.49
CA ALA A 433 -31.74 6.39 -15.47
C ALA A 433 -31.08 7.71 -15.92
N GLY A 434 -29.77 7.70 -16.17
CA GLY A 434 -29.01 8.79 -16.78
C GLY A 434 -27.98 9.40 -15.84
N LEU A 435 -27.22 10.36 -16.38
CA LEU A 435 -26.04 10.99 -15.76
C LEU A 435 -26.23 11.61 -14.35
N SER A 436 -27.43 11.65 -13.76
CA SER A 436 -27.67 12.35 -12.50
C SER A 436 -27.61 11.47 -11.24
N LEU A 437 -27.54 10.13 -11.35
CA LEU A 437 -27.61 9.21 -10.20
C LEU A 437 -26.36 8.34 -9.99
N ALA A 438 -25.34 8.46 -10.86
CA ALA A 438 -24.11 7.68 -10.73
C ALA A 438 -23.23 8.15 -9.55
N PRO A 439 -22.63 7.22 -8.76
CA PRO A 439 -21.68 7.55 -7.70
C PRO A 439 -20.58 8.48 -8.21
N THR A 440 -20.25 9.52 -7.42
CA THR A 440 -19.37 10.60 -7.86
C THR A 440 -18.40 11.01 -6.75
N THR A 441 -17.10 10.79 -6.97
CA THR A 441 -16.00 11.32 -6.16
C THR A 441 -15.56 12.69 -6.70
N ARG A 442 -15.22 13.63 -5.82
CA ARG A 442 -14.73 14.96 -6.19
C ARG A 442 -13.41 15.25 -5.51
N PHE A 443 -12.56 16.05 -6.17
CA PHE A 443 -11.24 16.40 -5.67
C PHE A 443 -11.05 17.91 -5.73
N LYS A 444 -10.49 18.49 -4.67
CA LYS A 444 -10.05 19.89 -4.63
C LYS A 444 -8.55 19.96 -4.46
N TYR A 445 -7.92 20.89 -5.16
CA TYR A 445 -6.48 21.07 -5.14
C TYR A 445 -6.12 22.48 -4.72
N ASP A 446 -4.99 22.63 -4.04
CA ASP A 446 -4.42 23.94 -3.77
C ASP A 446 -3.72 24.55 -5.00
N MET A 447 -3.16 25.73 -4.74
CA MET A 447 -2.39 26.54 -5.67
C MET A 447 -1.11 25.88 -6.19
N ALA A 448 -0.52 24.98 -5.40
CA ALA A 448 0.65 24.18 -5.77
C ALA A 448 0.27 22.88 -6.47
N SER A 449 -1.02 22.61 -6.71
CA SER A 449 -1.52 21.36 -7.30
C SER A 449 -1.45 20.12 -6.43
N ARG A 450 -1.55 20.31 -5.12
CA ARG A 450 -1.65 19.23 -4.13
C ARG A 450 -3.12 19.03 -3.75
N LEU A 451 -3.54 17.79 -3.51
CA LEU A 451 -4.93 17.43 -3.16
C LEU A 451 -5.23 17.92 -1.74
N VAL A 452 -6.12 18.89 -1.54
CA VAL A 452 -6.45 19.40 -0.20
C VAL A 452 -7.75 18.84 0.35
N GLU A 453 -8.63 18.34 -0.51
CA GLU A 453 -9.90 17.73 -0.11
C GLU A 453 -10.33 16.68 -1.14
N GLU A 454 -10.62 15.48 -0.66
CA GLU A 454 -11.29 14.42 -1.42
C GLU A 454 -12.69 14.23 -0.84
N ILE A 455 -13.71 14.30 -1.68
CA ILE A 455 -15.10 14.05 -1.32
C ILE A 455 -15.48 12.72 -1.96
N ASP A 456 -15.81 11.74 -1.14
CA ASP A 456 -16.18 10.40 -1.59
C ASP A 456 -17.57 10.35 -2.26
N GLU A 457 -17.99 9.15 -2.65
CA GLU A 457 -19.26 8.91 -3.34
C GLU A 457 -20.50 9.11 -2.43
N LEU A 458 -20.32 9.12 -1.10
CA LEU A 458 -21.36 9.36 -0.10
C LEU A 458 -21.44 10.83 0.33
N GLY A 459 -20.41 11.63 0.01
CA GLY A 459 -20.30 13.06 0.30
C GLY A 459 -19.38 13.37 1.49
N TYR A 460 -18.67 12.40 2.05
CA TYR A 460 -17.75 12.62 3.16
C TYR A 460 -16.41 13.17 2.68
N SER A 461 -15.85 14.10 3.45
CA SER A 461 -14.61 14.80 3.09
C SER A 461 -13.40 14.25 3.84
N THR A 462 -12.31 14.03 3.11
CA THR A 462 -10.97 13.82 3.66
C THR A 462 -10.11 15.02 3.29
N LEU A 463 -9.58 15.71 4.29
CA LEU A 463 -8.78 16.92 4.18
C LEU A 463 -7.29 16.58 4.33
N TYR A 464 -6.44 17.30 3.59
CA TYR A 464 -4.99 17.14 3.63
C TYR A 464 -4.31 18.48 3.87
N GLU A 465 -3.41 18.51 4.85
CA GLU A 465 -2.50 19.62 5.09
C GLU A 465 -1.08 19.23 4.72
N TYR A 466 -0.32 20.21 4.23
CA TYR A 466 1.03 20.01 3.74
C TYR A 466 1.99 21.04 4.32
N ASP A 467 3.24 20.64 4.49
CA ASP A 467 4.32 21.59 4.71
C ASP A 467 4.71 22.34 3.43
N HIS A 468 5.66 23.28 3.54
CA HIS A 468 6.15 24.05 2.39
C HIS A 468 7.05 23.26 1.43
N LEU A 469 7.34 21.99 1.72
CA LEU A 469 7.99 21.06 0.80
C LEU A 469 6.98 20.15 0.07
N GLY A 470 5.69 20.24 0.39
CA GLY A 470 4.64 19.41 -0.22
C GLY A 470 4.45 18.05 0.42
N ARG A 471 4.97 17.83 1.62
CA ARG A 471 4.79 16.59 2.40
C ARG A 471 3.53 16.72 3.25
N VAL A 472 2.73 15.65 3.35
CA VAL A 472 1.47 15.64 4.12
C VAL A 472 1.80 15.72 5.61
N THR A 473 1.42 16.79 6.30
CA THR A 473 1.64 16.94 7.75
C THR A 473 0.43 16.53 8.56
N LYS A 474 -0.76 16.55 7.97
CA LYS A 474 -2.01 16.15 8.62
C LYS A 474 -3.00 15.61 7.59
N ARG A 475 -3.70 14.54 7.94
CA ARG A 475 -4.83 13.98 7.20
C ARG A 475 -6.02 13.91 8.14
N SER A 476 -7.14 14.51 7.76
CA SER A 476 -8.33 14.60 8.61
C SER A 476 -9.56 14.12 7.87
N THR A 477 -10.29 13.15 8.44
CA THR A 477 -11.58 12.69 7.90
C THR A 477 -12.71 13.25 8.73
N VAL A 478 -13.76 13.72 8.06
CA VAL A 478 -14.98 14.19 8.71
C VAL A 478 -15.69 13.01 9.36
N HIS A 479 -15.77 13.03 10.69
CA HIS A 479 -16.54 12.10 11.50
C HIS A 479 -17.92 12.68 11.82
N ALA A 480 -18.88 11.79 12.08
CA ALA A 480 -20.31 12.02 12.06
C ALA A 480 -20.80 13.29 12.79
N GLU A 481 -21.64 14.03 12.06
CA GLU A 481 -22.85 14.78 12.44
C GLU A 481 -23.11 15.05 13.93
N VAL A 482 -22.78 16.25 14.40
CA VAL A 482 -23.54 16.90 15.48
C VAL A 482 -24.61 17.77 14.81
N VAL A 483 -25.80 17.19 14.62
CA VAL A 483 -27.03 17.99 14.49
C VAL A 483 -27.49 18.30 15.91
N ASP A 484 -27.44 19.58 16.26
CA ASP A 484 -28.19 20.09 17.40
C ASP A 484 -29.66 20.17 16.96
N ASP A 485 -30.50 19.32 17.53
CA ASP A 485 -31.90 19.69 17.74
C ASP A 485 -32.22 19.44 19.22
N THR A 486 -31.48 20.12 20.09
CA THR A 486 -31.75 20.29 21.53
C THR A 486 -32.04 18.99 22.29
N ASP A 487 -30.98 18.32 22.74
CA ASP A 487 -31.01 17.12 23.58
C ASP A 487 -31.95 17.26 24.80
N PRO A 488 -32.71 16.20 25.18
CA PRO A 488 -32.20 15.45 26.32
C PRO A 488 -32.52 13.95 26.24
N GLY A 489 -31.55 13.14 25.82
CA GLY A 489 -31.56 11.69 25.89
C GLY A 489 -31.40 11.01 24.53
N PHE A 490 -30.21 11.13 23.93
CA PHE A 490 -29.63 10.25 22.89
C PHE A 490 -30.48 9.01 22.56
N ALA A 491 -31.27 9.09 21.48
CA ALA A 491 -31.86 7.94 20.81
C ALA A 491 -32.07 8.25 19.32
N ILE A 492 -31.30 7.59 18.45
CA ILE A 492 -31.65 7.47 17.02
C ILE A 492 -32.80 6.47 16.94
N VAL A 493 -34.03 6.92 17.17
CA VAL A 493 -35.24 6.17 16.83
C VAL A 493 -35.69 6.61 15.44
N ALA A 494 -35.32 5.82 14.43
CA ALA A 494 -36.02 5.89 13.16
C ALA A 494 -37.43 5.31 13.34
N GLY A 495 -38.46 6.17 13.26
CA GLY A 495 -39.83 5.75 12.96
C GLY A 495 -40.95 6.45 13.75
N ASN A 496 -41.38 7.64 13.34
CA ASN A 496 -42.56 7.78 12.48
C ASN A 496 -42.81 9.25 12.12
N LEU A 497 -43.08 9.45 10.84
CA LEU A 497 -43.47 10.70 10.21
C LEU A 497 -44.85 11.13 10.75
N ALA A 498 -44.95 12.26 11.45
CA ALA A 498 -46.23 12.93 11.63
C ALA A 498 -46.47 13.88 10.44
N SER A 499 -47.50 13.56 9.68
CA SER A 499 -47.90 14.19 8.42
C SER A 499 -48.16 15.71 8.52
N HIS A 500 -47.60 16.47 7.59
CA HIS A 500 -48.24 17.66 7.01
C HIS A 500 -48.15 17.56 5.47
N PRO A 501 -49.25 17.77 4.71
CA PRO A 501 -49.32 17.40 3.30
C PRO A 501 -48.75 18.49 2.40
N ASN A 502 -47.42 18.53 2.27
CA ASN A 502 -46.65 18.96 1.08
C ASN A 502 -45.17 19.10 1.45
N ALA A 503 -44.46 17.97 1.60
CA ALA A 503 -42.99 17.97 1.60
C ALA A 503 -42.49 16.55 1.28
N ALA A 504 -42.02 16.36 0.05
CA ALA A 504 -41.32 15.15 -0.38
C ALA A 504 -39.85 15.51 -0.61
N ARG A 505 -39.06 15.46 0.47
CA ARG A 505 -37.60 15.28 0.58
C ARG A 505 -37.19 15.72 1.99
N GLY A 506 -36.59 14.81 2.76
CA GLY A 506 -36.32 14.97 4.19
C GLY A 506 -35.26 16.01 4.52
N TYR A 507 -35.70 17.26 4.66
CA TYR A 507 -35.07 18.30 5.46
C TYR A 507 -36.23 19.04 6.12
N ALA A 508 -36.34 18.99 7.45
CA ALA A 508 -37.32 19.82 8.14
C ALA A 508 -36.84 21.27 8.07
N ASN A 509 -37.37 22.01 7.10
CA ASN A 509 -37.29 23.45 7.01
C ASN A 509 -37.87 24.06 8.30
N SER A 510 -37.00 24.56 9.19
CA SER A 510 -37.44 25.49 10.20
C SER A 510 -37.66 26.83 9.48
N GLU A 511 -38.90 27.19 9.18
CA GLU A 511 -39.27 28.55 8.74
C GLU A 511 -39.17 29.53 9.93
N THR A 512 -38.05 29.51 10.67
CA THR A 512 -37.89 30.36 11.84
C THR A 512 -37.46 31.74 11.35
N LEU A 513 -38.44 32.65 11.24
CA LEU A 513 -38.18 34.07 11.04
C LEU A 513 -37.20 34.54 12.12
N LEU A 514 -36.05 35.11 11.74
CA LEU A 514 -35.11 35.70 12.70
C LEU A 514 -35.88 36.66 13.63
N ALA A 515 -35.81 36.46 14.95
CA ALA A 515 -36.54 37.28 15.90
C ALA A 515 -35.90 38.68 16.02
N PRO A 516 -36.69 39.78 16.07
CA PRO A 516 -36.13 41.12 16.22
C PRO A 516 -35.42 41.27 17.57
N ILE A 517 -34.20 41.81 17.57
CA ILE A 517 -33.51 42.19 18.81
C ILE A 517 -34.12 43.51 19.29
N ASP A 518 -34.79 43.51 20.45
CA ASP A 518 -35.10 44.71 21.26
C ASP A 518 -35.57 45.96 20.48
N GLY A 519 -36.48 45.80 19.51
CA GLY A 519 -37.02 46.92 18.72
C GLY A 519 -36.05 47.54 17.69
N SER A 520 -34.93 46.86 17.39
CA SER A 520 -33.96 47.24 16.36
C SER A 520 -34.30 46.70 14.96
N SER A 521 -33.61 47.20 13.93
CA SER A 521 -33.71 46.72 12.55
C SER A 521 -32.86 45.45 12.29
N GLN A 522 -32.44 44.71 13.32
CA GLN A 522 -31.63 43.50 13.20
C GLN A 522 -32.26 42.29 13.91
N ALA A 523 -32.10 41.12 13.29
CA ALA A 523 -32.74 39.86 13.62
C ALA A 523 -31.67 38.77 13.82
N ARG A 524 -31.84 37.90 14.83
CA ARG A 524 -30.79 36.98 15.30
C ARG A 524 -31.23 35.52 15.34
N ALA A 525 -30.36 34.61 14.91
CA ALA A 525 -30.42 33.18 15.21
C ALA A 525 -29.13 32.76 15.92
N THR A 526 -29.24 31.88 16.91
CA THR A 526 -28.09 31.40 17.68
C THR A 526 -28.17 29.89 17.84
N TRP A 527 -27.08 29.19 17.50
CA TRP A 527 -26.86 27.78 17.83
C TRP A 527 -25.79 27.69 18.90
N THR A 528 -25.93 26.81 19.88
CA THR A 528 -24.94 26.63 20.95
C THR A 528 -24.67 25.16 21.18
N PHE A 529 -23.47 24.72 20.80
CA PHE A 529 -22.96 23.40 21.11
C PHE A 529 -22.25 23.45 22.45
N THR A 530 -22.77 22.74 23.45
CA THR A 530 -22.15 22.59 24.76
C THR A 530 -21.51 21.21 24.90
N ALA A 531 -20.58 21.07 25.84
CA ALA A 531 -19.91 19.79 26.13
C ALA A 531 -19.19 19.18 24.91
N VAL A 532 -18.68 20.02 24.01
CA VAL A 532 -17.96 19.57 22.81
C VAL A 532 -16.70 18.82 23.24
N GLU A 533 -16.52 17.61 22.71
CA GLU A 533 -15.34 16.78 22.99
C GLU A 533 -14.07 17.49 22.53
N ALA A 534 -12.94 17.13 23.13
CA ALA A 534 -11.66 17.65 22.66
C ALA A 534 -11.43 17.24 21.19
N GLY A 535 -10.94 18.16 20.38
CA GLY A 535 -10.62 17.86 18.99
C GLY A 535 -10.74 19.04 18.04
N SER A 536 -10.39 18.78 16.78
CA SER A 536 -10.63 19.72 15.69
C SER A 536 -12.02 19.47 15.08
N TYR A 537 -12.70 20.53 14.67
CA TYR A 537 -14.04 20.47 14.09
C TYR A 537 -14.16 21.35 12.86
N VAL A 538 -15.14 21.05 12.03
CA VAL A 538 -15.57 21.90 10.92
C VAL A 538 -17.05 22.23 11.09
N ALA A 539 -17.39 23.50 10.90
CA ALA A 539 -18.78 23.96 10.97
C ALA A 539 -19.31 24.26 9.57
N PHE A 540 -20.49 23.72 9.26
CA PHE A 540 -21.21 24.00 8.01
C PHE A 540 -22.57 24.62 8.29
N GLY A 541 -23.02 25.49 7.40
CA GLY A 541 -24.34 26.13 7.48
C GLY A 541 -25.07 26.11 6.14
N THR A 542 -26.39 26.21 6.23
CA THR A 542 -27.29 26.44 5.10
C THR A 542 -28.15 27.65 5.38
N TRP A 543 -28.45 28.43 4.35
CA TRP A 543 -29.33 29.58 4.43
C TRP A 543 -30.08 29.77 3.11
N SER A 544 -31.28 30.33 3.19
CA SER A 544 -32.10 30.70 2.04
C SER A 544 -32.33 32.21 2.00
N VAL A 545 -32.40 32.79 0.79
CA VAL A 545 -32.65 34.21 0.58
C VAL A 545 -33.85 34.40 -0.34
N ALA A 546 -34.80 35.28 -0.03
CA ALA A 546 -35.87 35.59 -1.00
C ALA A 546 -35.33 36.51 -2.11
N ALA A 547 -35.81 36.27 -3.33
CA ALA A 547 -35.24 36.66 -4.63
C ALA A 547 -35.04 38.17 -4.93
N SER A 548 -35.15 39.08 -3.96
CA SER A 548 -35.13 40.53 -4.23
C SER A 548 -34.33 41.39 -3.24
N ALA A 549 -33.42 40.84 -2.45
CA ALA A 549 -32.68 41.63 -1.45
C ALA A 549 -31.16 41.44 -1.52
N SER A 550 -30.42 42.50 -1.90
CA SER A 550 -29.00 42.62 -1.56
C SER A 550 -28.89 42.92 -0.07
N THR A 551 -28.42 41.96 0.72
CA THR A 551 -28.36 42.06 2.18
C THR A 551 -27.02 41.55 2.69
N THR A 552 -26.43 42.26 3.64
CA THR A 552 -25.27 41.84 4.42
C THR A 552 -25.75 41.15 5.70
N ALA A 553 -25.36 39.90 5.92
CA ALA A 553 -25.56 39.20 7.19
C ALA A 553 -24.21 38.96 7.85
N THR A 554 -24.16 38.83 9.17
CA THR A 554 -22.93 38.59 9.93
C THR A 554 -23.05 37.29 10.71
N LEU A 555 -22.08 36.39 10.54
CA LEU A 555 -21.90 35.23 11.40
C LEU A 555 -20.86 35.56 12.47
N ARG A 556 -21.21 35.37 13.74
CA ARG A 556 -20.26 35.41 14.86
C ARG A 556 -20.06 34.00 15.38
N VAL A 557 -18.82 33.68 15.73
CA VAL A 557 -18.49 32.42 16.39
C VAL A 557 -17.87 32.76 17.74
N THR A 558 -18.37 32.15 18.80
CA THR A 558 -17.81 32.29 20.15
C THR A 558 -17.35 30.95 20.66
N HIS A 559 -16.12 30.89 21.17
CA HIS A 559 -15.58 29.72 21.87
C HIS A 559 -15.41 30.07 23.35
N ASN A 560 -16.13 29.35 24.23
CA ASN A 560 -16.10 29.58 25.69
C ASN A 560 -16.33 31.06 26.08
N GLY A 561 -17.16 31.77 25.32
CA GLY A 561 -17.46 33.20 25.53
C GLY A 561 -16.42 34.18 24.98
N ILE A 562 -15.35 33.70 24.34
CA ILE A 562 -14.36 34.53 23.64
C ILE A 562 -14.81 34.65 22.17
N GLU A 563 -15.07 35.88 21.72
CA GLU A 563 -15.54 36.17 20.35
C GLU A 563 -14.39 36.06 19.33
N SER A 564 -14.60 35.28 18.26
CA SER A 564 -13.91 35.44 16.98
C SER A 564 -14.94 35.90 15.94
N VAL A 565 -14.85 37.17 15.54
CA VAL A 565 -15.77 37.73 14.53
C VAL A 565 -15.19 37.47 13.14
N SER A 566 -15.82 36.57 12.38
CA SER A 566 -15.56 36.37 10.95
C SER A 566 -16.76 36.89 10.15
N GLN A 567 -16.61 38.07 9.54
CA GLN A 567 -17.66 38.66 8.72
C GLN A 567 -17.66 38.02 7.31
N HIS A 568 -18.75 37.35 6.94
CA HIS A 568 -18.94 36.76 5.61
C HIS A 568 -20.01 37.53 4.82
N ASP A 569 -19.67 38.03 3.62
CA ASP A 569 -20.62 38.66 2.70
C ASP A 569 -21.45 37.59 1.95
N LEU A 570 -22.77 37.58 2.15
CA LEU A 570 -23.69 36.58 1.57
C LEU A 570 -24.38 37.04 0.28
N THR A 571 -23.71 37.85 -0.55
CA THR A 571 -24.38 38.69 -1.57
C THR A 571 -24.80 38.02 -2.89
N THR A 572 -24.99 36.71 -2.99
CA THR A 572 -25.39 36.06 -4.27
C THR A 572 -26.81 35.47 -4.23
N PRO A 573 -27.69 35.85 -5.18
CA PRO A 573 -29.06 35.34 -5.27
C PRO A 573 -29.11 33.92 -5.83
N VAL A 574 -30.03 33.12 -5.27
CA VAL A 574 -30.41 31.78 -5.75
C VAL A 574 -31.34 31.97 -6.95
N ASP A 575 -30.78 32.01 -8.17
CA ASP A 575 -31.52 31.75 -9.42
C ASP A 575 -30.56 31.74 -10.63
N ALA A 576 -29.91 30.60 -10.90
CA ALA A 576 -29.46 30.21 -12.25
C ALA A 576 -28.83 28.81 -12.26
N VAL A 577 -29.37 27.95 -13.14
CA VAL A 577 -28.73 26.84 -13.87
C VAL A 577 -27.33 26.44 -13.40
N TYR A 578 -27.24 25.25 -12.80
CA TYR A 578 -26.03 24.50 -12.44
C TYR A 578 -24.82 24.83 -13.34
N ARG A 579 -23.92 25.65 -12.79
CA ARG A 579 -22.55 25.82 -13.26
C ARG A 579 -21.64 25.69 -12.05
N PHE A 580 -20.59 24.90 -12.25
CA PHE A 580 -19.64 24.46 -11.24
C PHE A 580 -18.83 25.65 -10.71
N ASP A 581 -19.34 26.30 -9.67
CA ASP A 581 -18.63 26.95 -8.57
C ASP A 581 -19.63 27.00 -7.39
N GLU A 582 -19.48 26.08 -6.43
CA GLU A 582 -20.30 25.84 -5.19
C GLU A 582 -21.75 25.33 -5.40
N PRO A 583 -22.41 24.54 -4.51
CA PRO A 583 -22.03 23.92 -3.21
C PRO A 583 -22.03 22.37 -3.23
N ASP A 584 -21.93 21.72 -2.04
CA ASP A 584 -22.34 20.32 -1.81
C ASP A 584 -23.70 20.06 -2.53
N PRO A 585 -23.92 18.92 -3.22
CA PRO A 585 -25.23 18.57 -3.77
C PRO A 585 -26.42 18.72 -2.80
N ARG A 586 -26.17 18.80 -1.47
CA ARG A 586 -27.15 19.05 -0.40
C ARG A 586 -27.29 20.53 0.04
N GLY A 587 -26.52 21.47 -0.52
CA GLY A 587 -26.64 22.91 -0.23
C GLY A 587 -25.78 23.46 0.92
N TRP A 588 -25.02 22.62 1.62
CA TRP A 588 -24.17 23.02 2.76
C TRP A 588 -22.94 23.83 2.34
N ARG A 589 -22.61 24.86 3.12
CA ARG A 589 -21.44 25.73 2.94
C ARG A 589 -20.55 25.71 4.18
N LEU A 590 -19.23 25.63 3.96
CA LEU A 590 -18.23 25.71 5.02
C LEU A 590 -18.27 27.11 5.66
N LEU A 591 -18.40 27.16 6.99
CA LEU A 591 -18.41 28.41 7.75
C LEU A 591 -17.04 28.69 8.36
N THR A 592 -16.50 27.74 9.11
CA THR A 592 -15.19 27.87 9.77
C THR A 592 -14.62 26.52 10.15
N ASN A 593 -13.28 26.46 10.24
CA ASN A 593 -12.56 25.38 10.90
C ASN A 593 -12.28 25.80 12.36
N LEU A 594 -12.45 24.88 13.29
CA LEU A 594 -12.20 25.06 14.72
C LEU A 594 -11.13 24.06 15.15
N ALA A 595 -9.87 24.49 15.20
CA ALA A 595 -8.77 23.60 15.53
C ALA A 595 -8.61 23.41 17.05
N ASP A 596 -8.30 22.18 17.45
CA ASP A 596 -7.80 21.81 18.78
C ASP A 596 -8.60 22.37 19.96
N LEU A 597 -9.93 22.25 19.89
CA LEU A 597 -10.82 22.66 20.98
C LEU A 597 -10.58 21.77 22.21
N PRO A 598 -10.50 22.35 23.43
CA PRO A 598 -10.41 21.57 24.66
C PRO A 598 -11.74 20.86 24.97
N ALA A 599 -11.69 19.79 25.77
CA ALA A 599 -12.88 19.07 26.22
C ALA A 599 -13.86 20.00 26.97
N ASN A 600 -15.14 19.71 26.82
CA ASN A 600 -16.25 20.51 27.35
C ASN A 600 -16.31 21.95 26.80
N SER A 601 -15.78 22.18 25.60
CA SER A 601 -15.90 23.48 24.95
C SER A 601 -17.37 23.81 24.68
N THR A 602 -17.70 25.10 24.81
CA THR A 602 -18.96 25.65 24.33
C THR A 602 -18.69 26.49 23.09
N ILE A 603 -19.34 26.15 21.99
CA ILE A 603 -19.25 26.87 20.72
C ILE A 603 -20.63 27.44 20.44
N ALA A 604 -20.72 28.75 20.24
CA ALA A 604 -21.96 29.35 19.77
C ALA A 604 -21.75 30.02 18.41
N PHE A 605 -22.73 29.87 17.54
CA PHE A 605 -22.81 30.50 16.23
C PHE A 605 -23.98 31.45 16.26
N GLU A 606 -23.73 32.73 16.04
CA GLU A 606 -24.76 33.75 16.00
C GLU A 606 -24.84 34.34 14.61
N PHE A 607 -25.99 34.17 13.97
CA PHE A 607 -26.30 34.78 12.70
C PHE A 607 -27.15 36.03 12.92
N THR A 608 -26.68 37.18 12.43
CA THR A 608 -27.42 38.46 12.51
C THR A 608 -27.70 38.99 11.10
N GLY A 609 -28.96 39.31 10.80
CA GLY A 609 -29.41 39.93 9.53
C GLY A 609 -30.36 41.10 9.75
N ASP A 610 -30.64 41.90 8.72
CA ASP A 610 -31.58 43.05 8.83
C ASP A 610 -33.06 42.60 8.85
N VAL A 611 -33.84 43.10 9.81
CA VAL A 611 -35.28 42.85 9.95
C VAL A 611 -36.02 43.41 8.73
N GLY A 612 -36.73 42.54 8.00
CA GLY A 612 -37.52 42.90 6.82
C GLY A 612 -36.85 42.61 5.46
N LYS A 613 -35.64 42.04 5.46
CA LYS A 613 -35.01 41.47 4.26
C LYS A 613 -34.86 39.95 4.46
N ALA A 614 -35.39 39.20 3.51
CA ALA A 614 -35.63 37.76 3.63
C ALA A 614 -34.33 36.94 3.51
N VAL A 615 -33.62 36.77 4.61
CA VAL A 615 -32.56 35.77 4.78
C VAL A 615 -32.98 34.84 5.93
N TYR A 616 -33.11 33.56 5.65
CA TYR A 616 -33.43 32.51 6.61
C TYR A 616 -32.19 31.67 6.82
N ALA A 617 -31.80 31.44 8.07
CA ALA A 617 -30.76 30.48 8.39
C ALA A 617 -31.44 29.14 8.67
N ASP A 618 -31.15 28.14 7.82
CA ASP A 618 -31.99 26.94 7.74
C ASP A 618 -31.47 25.86 8.72
N ALA A 619 -30.17 25.58 8.69
CA ALA A 619 -29.53 24.61 9.57
C ALA A 619 -28.02 24.86 9.73
N LEU A 620 -27.49 24.38 10.86
CA LEU A 620 -26.08 24.39 11.21
C LEU A 620 -25.66 22.99 11.66
N ARG A 621 -24.50 22.52 11.22
CA ARG A 621 -23.89 21.28 11.72
C ARG A 621 -22.44 21.49 12.10
N LEU A 622 -22.00 20.77 13.11
CA LEU A 622 -20.62 20.72 13.56
C LEU A 622 -20.11 19.28 13.41
N GLU A 623 -18.98 19.09 12.73
CA GLU A 623 -18.44 17.76 12.43
C GLU A 623 -17.03 17.63 13.01
N LYS A 624 -16.79 16.57 13.78
CA LYS A 624 -15.47 16.29 14.39
C LYS A 624 -14.51 15.80 13.31
N LEU A 625 -13.26 16.23 13.36
CA LEU A 625 -12.19 15.77 12.47
C LEU A 625 -11.34 14.71 13.16
N VAL A 626 -11.41 13.49 12.64
CA VAL A 626 -10.51 12.39 13.02
C VAL A 626 -9.21 12.58 12.25
N SER A 627 -8.12 12.89 12.95
CA SER A 627 -6.89 13.40 12.33
C SER A 627 -5.66 12.54 12.63
N THR A 628 -4.90 12.18 11.60
CA THR A 628 -3.55 11.61 11.73
C THR A 628 -2.54 12.69 11.35
N SER A 629 -1.46 12.86 12.10
CA SER A 629 -0.40 13.83 11.80
C SER A 629 0.97 13.17 11.62
N PHE A 630 1.83 13.81 10.82
CA PHE A 630 3.12 13.27 10.40
C PHE A 630 4.23 14.31 10.58
N ALA A 631 5.38 13.87 11.09
CA ALA A 631 6.58 14.68 11.23
C ALA A 631 7.71 14.14 10.34
N TYR A 632 8.56 15.01 9.81
CA TYR A 632 9.64 14.64 8.88
C TYR A 632 10.97 15.31 9.22
N ASP A 633 12.08 14.68 8.82
CA ASP A 633 13.42 15.26 8.89
C ASP A 633 13.75 16.17 7.68
N ALA A 634 14.99 16.67 7.62
CA ALA A 634 15.45 17.55 6.54
C ALA A 634 15.70 16.85 5.19
N ASN A 635 15.90 15.53 5.17
CA ASN A 635 16.06 14.74 3.94
C ASN A 635 14.72 14.26 3.37
N GLY A 636 13.63 14.34 4.15
CA GLY A 636 12.30 13.90 3.71
C GLY A 636 11.76 12.68 4.43
N ASN A 637 12.52 12.09 5.36
CA ASN A 637 12.11 10.85 6.03
C ASN A 637 11.14 11.11 7.18
N MET A 638 10.17 10.23 7.38
CA MET A 638 9.11 10.37 8.39
C MET A 638 9.65 10.04 9.78
N LEU A 639 9.71 11.01 10.69
CA LEU A 639 10.19 10.84 12.06
C LEU A 639 9.11 10.31 13.00
N ALA A 640 7.85 10.68 12.77
CA ALA A 640 6.75 10.26 13.61
C ALA A 640 5.42 10.27 12.86
N GLU A 641 4.55 9.36 13.24
CA GLU A 641 3.12 9.32 12.92
C GLU A 641 2.35 9.38 14.24
N THR A 642 1.43 10.34 14.36
CA THR A 642 0.54 10.48 15.51
C THR A 642 -0.88 10.20 15.05
N ASP A 643 -1.50 9.18 15.62
CA ASP A 643 -2.85 8.76 15.25
C ASP A 643 -3.94 9.67 15.84
N PRO A 644 -5.24 9.44 15.54
CA PRO A 644 -6.33 10.27 16.06
C PRO A 644 -6.50 10.26 17.58
N LEU A 645 -5.96 9.26 18.28
CA LEU A 645 -5.97 9.18 19.74
C LEU A 645 -4.75 9.86 20.37
N GLY A 646 -3.84 10.42 19.56
CA GLY A 646 -2.62 11.11 20.01
C GLY A 646 -1.45 10.18 20.28
N ARG A 647 -1.54 8.90 19.90
CA ARG A 647 -0.50 7.90 20.13
C ARG A 647 0.56 8.00 19.04
N VAL A 648 1.84 7.92 19.43
CA VAL A 648 2.96 8.24 18.54
C VAL A 648 3.77 7.00 18.18
N THR A 649 3.84 6.69 16.88
CA THR A 649 4.86 5.79 16.32
C THR A 649 6.02 6.61 15.80
N SER A 650 7.25 6.29 16.17
CA SER A 650 8.45 7.04 15.77
C SER A 650 9.48 6.20 15.04
N TYR A 651 10.28 6.86 14.19
CA TYR A 651 11.27 6.22 13.32
C TYR A 651 12.63 6.91 13.39
N THR A 652 13.71 6.13 13.30
CA THR A 652 15.08 6.65 13.10
C THR A 652 15.70 6.07 11.85
N TYR A 653 16.65 6.78 11.25
CA TYR A 653 17.28 6.44 9.98
C TYR A 653 18.81 6.41 10.07
N ASP A 654 19.45 5.59 9.25
CA ASP A 654 20.90 5.63 9.05
C ASP A 654 21.32 6.71 8.03
N GLU A 655 22.61 6.75 7.71
CA GLU A 655 23.21 7.73 6.80
C GLU A 655 22.86 7.50 5.33
N LEU A 656 22.23 6.38 5.01
CA LEU A 656 21.69 6.07 3.68
C LEU A 656 20.16 6.22 3.65
N ASP A 657 19.59 6.88 4.67
CA ASP A 657 18.16 7.12 4.84
C ASP A 657 17.31 5.81 4.92
N ARG A 658 17.89 4.72 5.44
CA ARG A 658 17.18 3.46 5.71
C ARG A 658 16.67 3.41 7.15
N VAL A 659 15.49 2.82 7.40
CA VAL A 659 14.88 2.74 8.74
C VAL A 659 15.71 1.83 9.67
N VAL A 660 16.27 2.39 10.73
CA VAL A 660 17.06 1.68 11.76
C VAL A 660 16.23 1.32 12.98
N THR A 661 15.32 2.19 13.40
CA THR A 661 14.44 1.93 14.54
C THR A 661 13.02 2.31 14.18
N MET A 662 12.07 1.48 14.59
CA MET A 662 10.66 1.82 14.73
C MET A 662 10.26 1.62 16.20
N THR A 663 9.62 2.60 16.81
CA THR A 663 9.13 2.54 18.19
C THR A 663 7.65 2.83 18.19
N LEU A 664 6.85 1.85 18.63
CA LEU A 664 5.40 1.96 18.76
C LEU A 664 5.02 2.75 20.04
N PRO A 665 3.75 3.15 20.19
CA PRO A 665 3.26 3.76 21.43
C PRO A 665 3.51 2.89 22.67
N ASP A 666 3.56 3.53 23.84
CA ASP A 666 3.71 2.83 25.12
C ASP A 666 2.40 2.10 25.47
N PRO A 667 2.36 0.76 25.58
CA PRO A 667 1.13 0.05 25.82
C PRO A 667 0.40 0.41 27.13
N ASP A 668 1.09 0.91 28.16
CA ASP A 668 0.51 1.12 29.50
C ASP A 668 0.71 2.53 30.09
N ASP A 669 1.01 3.53 29.25
CA ASP A 669 1.12 4.97 29.60
C ASP A 669 2.04 5.25 30.81
N GLY A 670 3.21 4.59 30.85
CA GLY A 670 4.23 4.80 31.89
C GLY A 670 4.22 3.77 33.02
N GLY A 671 3.69 2.57 32.78
CA GLY A 671 3.79 1.41 33.66
C GLY A 671 5.14 0.70 33.55
N SER A 672 5.14 -0.62 33.79
CA SER A 672 6.39 -1.41 33.77
C SER A 672 6.77 -1.89 32.37
N LEU A 673 5.85 -1.81 31.40
CA LEU A 673 6.09 -2.29 30.05
C LEU A 673 6.77 -1.18 29.22
N PRO A 674 7.94 -1.45 28.61
CA PRO A 674 8.53 -0.50 27.69
C PRO A 674 7.75 -0.48 26.35
N SER A 675 7.76 0.66 25.65
CA SER A 675 7.31 0.76 24.27
C SER A 675 7.98 -0.31 23.38
N PRO A 676 7.20 -1.10 22.62
CA PRO A 676 7.77 -2.06 21.69
C PRO A 676 8.62 -1.37 20.65
N ARG A 677 9.78 -1.96 20.39
CA ARG A 677 10.78 -1.38 19.50
C ARG A 677 11.33 -2.44 18.57
N THR A 678 11.30 -2.16 17.27
CA THR A 678 12.02 -2.94 16.27
C THR A 678 13.27 -2.18 15.86
N THR A 679 14.44 -2.81 16.01
CA THR A 679 15.71 -2.30 15.50
C THR A 679 16.18 -3.13 14.31
N ARG A 680 16.75 -2.47 13.31
CA ARG A 680 17.21 -3.09 12.07
C ARG A 680 18.64 -2.67 11.79
N THR A 681 19.46 -3.63 11.38
CA THR A 681 20.76 -3.37 10.76
C THR A 681 20.74 -3.91 9.34
N TYR A 682 21.50 -3.27 8.49
CA TYR A 682 21.63 -3.64 7.10
C TYR A 682 23.09 -3.98 6.80
N ASP A 683 23.29 -4.86 5.83
CA ASP A 683 24.61 -5.02 5.22
C ASP A 683 24.96 -3.80 4.34
N GLY A 684 26.19 -3.75 3.86
CA GLY A 684 26.65 -2.68 2.96
C GLY A 684 26.11 -2.77 1.53
N TYR A 685 25.32 -3.80 1.19
CA TYR A 685 24.58 -3.88 -0.08
C TYR A 685 23.17 -3.31 0.02
N GLY A 686 22.65 -3.11 1.23
CA GLY A 686 21.30 -2.60 1.45
C GLY A 686 20.32 -3.61 2.01
N ASN A 687 20.70 -4.87 2.17
CA ASN A 687 19.78 -5.89 2.66
C ASN A 687 19.68 -5.86 4.18
N LEU A 688 18.53 -6.24 4.70
CA LEU A 688 18.33 -6.41 6.13
C LEU A 688 19.23 -7.53 6.63
N ALA A 689 20.22 -7.21 7.47
CA ALA A 689 21.17 -8.18 8.04
C ALA A 689 20.70 -8.71 9.40
N ARG A 690 20.05 -7.85 10.20
CA ARG A 690 19.44 -8.22 11.48
C ARG A 690 18.18 -7.40 11.70
N SER A 691 17.13 -8.05 12.17
CA SER A 691 15.95 -7.40 12.76
C SER A 691 15.81 -7.89 14.18
N ALA A 692 15.76 -6.99 15.15
CA ALA A 692 15.60 -7.32 16.54
C ALA A 692 14.38 -6.60 17.13
N GLU A 693 13.57 -7.36 17.85
CA GLU A 693 12.37 -6.86 18.51
C GLU A 693 12.62 -6.86 20.01
N ARG A 694 12.29 -5.73 20.64
CA ARG A 694 12.28 -5.59 22.08
C ARG A 694 10.82 -5.64 22.54
N ASN A 695 10.54 -6.71 23.26
CA ASN A 695 9.22 -7.17 23.67
C ASN A 695 9.15 -7.42 25.19
N GLY A 696 10.04 -6.78 25.96
CA GLY A 696 9.90 -6.45 27.38
C GLY A 696 9.78 -7.61 28.37
N THR A 697 10.66 -8.61 28.32
CA THR A 697 10.75 -9.64 29.36
C THR A 697 11.88 -9.41 30.37
N SER A 698 11.49 -8.85 31.53
CA SER A 698 12.20 -8.80 32.83
C SER A 698 13.02 -7.54 33.18
N GLY A 699 12.95 -7.17 34.45
CA GLY A 699 13.56 -5.97 35.04
C GLY A 699 15.08 -6.04 35.25
N ALA A 700 15.83 -6.63 34.32
CA ALA A 700 17.29 -6.64 34.35
C ALA A 700 17.88 -5.98 33.09
N SER A 701 18.48 -4.81 33.29
CA SER A 701 19.37 -4.06 32.39
C SER A 701 18.80 -3.56 31.03
N PRO A 702 19.05 -2.31 30.62
CA PRO A 702 18.46 -1.69 29.41
C PRO A 702 19.00 -2.18 28.04
N ALA A 703 19.65 -3.34 27.96
CA ALA A 703 20.60 -3.63 26.87
C ALA A 703 20.31 -4.87 26.00
N GLU A 704 19.28 -5.67 26.26
CA GLU A 704 19.06 -6.93 25.51
C GLU A 704 17.74 -6.94 24.72
N ASP A 705 17.83 -7.37 23.46
CA ASP A 705 16.70 -7.57 22.54
C ASP A 705 15.97 -8.89 22.89
N ASP A 706 14.63 -8.93 22.85
CA ASP A 706 13.83 -10.10 23.25
C ASP A 706 13.83 -11.22 22.21
N THR A 707 13.84 -10.85 20.92
CA THR A 707 14.04 -11.77 19.79
C THR A 707 14.84 -11.06 18.70
N ALA A 708 15.69 -11.80 17.98
CA ALA A 708 16.41 -11.25 16.84
C ALA A 708 16.51 -12.26 15.69
N THR A 709 16.15 -11.84 14.49
CA THR A 709 16.36 -12.61 13.27
C THR A 709 17.56 -12.06 12.52
N ALA A 710 18.57 -12.89 12.33
CA ALA A 710 19.72 -12.61 11.46
C ALA A 710 19.46 -13.20 10.06
N TYR A 711 19.79 -12.43 9.03
CA TYR A 711 19.62 -12.79 7.64
C TYR A 711 20.99 -12.91 6.97
N GLN A 712 21.17 -13.96 6.18
CA GLN A 712 22.40 -14.21 5.42
C GLN A 712 22.09 -14.26 3.93
N TYR A 713 22.91 -13.59 3.13
CA TYR A 713 22.77 -13.53 1.69
C TYR A 713 23.97 -14.18 1.01
N ASP A 714 23.76 -14.78 -0.17
CA ASP A 714 24.87 -15.16 -1.04
C ASP A 714 25.47 -13.95 -1.77
N ALA A 715 26.53 -14.18 -2.54
CA ALA A 715 27.17 -13.14 -3.33
C ALA A 715 26.30 -12.61 -4.49
N ARG A 716 25.18 -13.28 -4.83
CA ARG A 716 24.16 -12.77 -5.75
C ARG A 716 23.09 -11.95 -5.03
N ASN A 717 23.28 -11.66 -3.74
CA ASN A 717 22.34 -10.88 -2.94
C ASN A 717 21.01 -11.60 -2.68
N ARG A 718 21.00 -12.94 -2.72
CA ARG A 718 19.81 -13.78 -2.47
C ARG A 718 19.87 -14.32 -1.04
N LEU A 719 18.74 -14.31 -0.34
CA LEU A 719 18.64 -14.80 1.04
C LEU A 719 18.91 -16.30 1.10
N THR A 720 19.96 -16.73 1.80
CA THR A 720 20.36 -18.14 1.94
C THR A 720 20.10 -18.71 3.32
N ALA A 721 20.00 -17.87 4.35
CA ALA A 721 19.58 -18.32 5.66
C ALA A 721 18.91 -17.21 6.47
N GLU A 722 17.96 -17.63 7.31
CA GLU A 722 17.38 -16.85 8.38
C GLU A 722 17.62 -17.60 9.68
N THR A 723 18.20 -16.93 10.66
CA THR A 723 18.45 -17.50 11.98
C THR A 723 17.73 -16.65 13.01
N LEU A 724 16.69 -17.21 13.62
CA LEU A 724 16.01 -16.63 14.76
C LEU A 724 16.81 -16.98 16.03
N ASP A 725 17.44 -15.97 16.61
CA ASP A 725 18.00 -15.99 17.96
C ASP A 725 16.90 -15.59 18.96
N ALA A 726 16.59 -16.51 19.85
CA ALA A 726 15.48 -16.40 20.78
C ALA A 726 15.84 -15.70 22.11
N GLY A 727 17.05 -15.14 22.25
CA GLY A 727 17.47 -14.37 23.43
C GLY A 727 17.86 -15.22 24.65
N ALA A 728 18.80 -14.74 25.46
CA ALA A 728 19.52 -15.53 26.47
C ALA A 728 18.78 -15.79 27.79
N ASP A 729 17.64 -15.13 28.07
CA ASP A 729 17.12 -15.04 29.44
C ASP A 729 15.90 -15.93 29.78
N SER A 730 15.80 -17.14 29.20
CA SER A 730 14.83 -18.15 29.66
C SER A 730 15.53 -19.30 30.39
N ALA A 731 15.62 -19.19 31.72
CA ALA A 731 15.97 -20.32 32.57
C ALA A 731 14.89 -21.43 32.59
N ASP A 732 13.74 -21.21 31.95
CA ASP A 732 12.66 -22.18 31.82
C ASP A 732 12.21 -22.31 30.37
N VAL A 733 12.18 -23.55 29.88
CA VAL A 733 11.65 -24.07 28.60
C VAL A 733 12.71 -24.32 27.50
N ASN A 734 12.99 -25.62 27.30
CA ASN A 734 13.60 -26.20 26.10
C ASN A 734 12.87 -25.72 24.82
N TYR A 735 13.61 -25.54 23.72
CA TYR A 735 13.22 -25.05 22.37
C TYR A 735 13.33 -23.52 22.14
N VAL A 736 14.16 -23.00 21.23
CA VAL A 736 15.57 -23.16 20.81
C VAL A 736 15.72 -22.31 19.52
N ASN A 737 16.90 -21.72 19.23
CA ASN A 737 17.12 -20.95 18.00
C ASN A 737 16.66 -21.75 16.77
N LYS A 738 15.98 -21.09 15.84
CA LYS A 738 15.55 -21.70 14.57
C LYS A 738 16.40 -21.20 13.44
N ARG A 739 16.70 -22.09 12.50
CA ARG A 739 17.37 -21.71 11.27
C ARG A 739 16.58 -22.22 10.09
N THR A 740 16.30 -21.35 9.14
CA THR A 740 15.79 -21.73 7.82
C THR A 740 16.90 -21.47 6.81
N THR A 741 17.17 -22.42 5.92
CA THR A 741 18.13 -22.22 4.82
C THR A 741 17.45 -22.42 3.47
N TYR A 742 17.92 -21.65 2.49
CA TYR A 742 17.37 -21.58 1.15
C TYR A 742 18.49 -21.90 0.15
N GLN A 743 18.18 -22.76 -0.83
CA GLN A 743 19.08 -23.07 -1.93
C GLN A 743 18.36 -22.83 -3.25
N TYR A 744 19.06 -22.18 -4.19
CA TYR A 744 18.51 -21.78 -5.47
C TYR A 744 19.24 -22.47 -6.63
N ASP A 745 18.58 -22.56 -7.78
CA ASP A 745 19.23 -22.90 -9.03
C ASP A 745 20.01 -21.69 -9.61
N ALA A 746 20.60 -21.89 -10.80
CA ALA A 746 21.31 -20.84 -11.51
C ALA A 746 20.39 -19.73 -12.03
N ALA A 747 19.10 -19.99 -12.26
CA ALA A 747 18.13 -18.98 -12.69
C ALA A 747 17.52 -18.19 -11.51
N GLY A 748 17.82 -18.59 -10.26
CA GLY A 748 17.29 -17.96 -9.05
C GLY A 748 16.01 -18.59 -8.50
N ASN A 749 15.55 -19.72 -9.05
CA ASN A 749 14.39 -20.44 -8.52
C ASN A 749 14.77 -21.21 -7.25
N LEU A 750 13.90 -21.19 -6.23
CA LEU A 750 14.15 -21.85 -4.95
C LEU A 750 14.04 -23.37 -5.09
N LEU A 751 15.14 -24.10 -4.97
CA LEU A 751 15.18 -25.57 -5.06
C LEU A 751 14.90 -26.26 -3.73
N TYR A 752 15.42 -25.73 -2.63
CA TYR A 752 15.28 -26.33 -1.31
C TYR A 752 15.05 -25.27 -0.23
N GLN A 753 14.09 -25.53 0.65
CA GLN A 753 13.95 -24.88 1.94
C GLN A 753 14.14 -25.95 3.01
N ARG A 754 15.09 -25.71 3.91
CA ARG A 754 15.38 -26.61 5.03
C ARG A 754 15.22 -25.86 6.34
N GLU A 755 14.39 -26.41 7.22
CA GLU A 755 14.11 -25.86 8.53
C GLU A 755 14.82 -26.69 9.59
N TYR A 756 15.48 -26.00 10.51
CA TYR A 756 16.25 -26.60 11.58
C TYR A 756 15.83 -25.99 12.92
N ALA A 757 15.89 -26.81 13.97
CA ALA A 757 15.90 -26.33 15.35
C ALA A 757 17.25 -26.64 15.97
N GLU A 758 17.81 -25.72 16.74
CA GLU A 758 18.98 -26.02 17.54
C GLU A 758 18.68 -27.16 18.55
N ASN A 759 19.73 -27.86 18.96
CA ASN A 759 19.65 -29.05 19.78
C ASN A 759 19.63 -28.65 21.26
N ALA A 760 18.66 -29.16 22.02
CA ALA A 760 18.52 -28.87 23.45
C ALA A 760 19.72 -29.35 24.30
N ILE A 761 20.54 -30.27 23.79
CA ILE A 761 21.67 -30.89 24.50
C ILE A 761 23.00 -30.17 24.20
N ALA A 762 23.10 -29.45 23.07
CA ALA A 762 24.31 -28.76 22.64
C ALA A 762 23.99 -27.47 21.86
N ALA A 763 24.02 -26.33 22.57
CA ALA A 763 23.87 -25.00 21.97
C ALA A 763 24.84 -24.80 20.79
N GLY A 764 24.33 -24.29 19.67
CA GLY A 764 25.02 -24.08 18.40
C GLY A 764 24.90 -25.23 17.39
N THR A 765 24.31 -26.37 17.76
CA THR A 765 24.10 -27.53 16.86
C THR A 765 22.65 -27.57 16.41
N PHE A 766 22.37 -27.76 15.11
CA PHE A 766 21.01 -27.67 14.53
C PHE A 766 20.56 -28.99 13.90
N ASP A 767 19.42 -29.52 14.35
CA ASP A 767 18.79 -30.74 13.84
C ASP A 767 17.79 -30.37 12.72
N LEU A 768 17.85 -31.09 11.60
CA LEU A 768 16.98 -30.87 10.45
C LEU A 768 15.56 -31.36 10.76
N LEU A 769 14.59 -30.45 10.72
CA LEU A 769 13.19 -30.75 11.00
C LEU A 769 12.42 -31.10 9.73
N ARG A 770 12.67 -30.36 8.65
CA ARG A 770 11.90 -30.45 7.42
C ARG A 770 12.74 -30.05 6.23
N THR A 771 12.55 -30.78 5.12
CA THR A 771 12.97 -30.32 3.79
C THR A 771 11.76 -30.22 2.89
N THR A 772 11.57 -29.05 2.28
CA THR A 772 10.69 -28.86 1.14
C THR A 772 11.56 -28.68 -0.11
N ALA A 773 11.31 -29.47 -1.15
CA ALA A 773 12.07 -29.42 -2.39
C ALA A 773 11.15 -29.07 -3.57
N TRP A 774 11.66 -28.27 -4.50
CA TRP A 774 10.93 -27.84 -5.69
C TRP A 774 11.69 -28.14 -6.97
N GLN A 775 10.94 -28.45 -8.02
CA GLN A 775 11.45 -28.60 -9.38
C GLN A 775 10.71 -27.62 -10.29
N TYR A 776 11.42 -27.12 -11.30
CA TYR A 776 10.92 -26.13 -12.24
C TYR A 776 11.13 -26.61 -13.66
N ASP A 777 10.24 -26.19 -14.56
CA ASP A 777 10.48 -26.28 -15.99
C ASP A 777 11.45 -25.18 -16.46
N LYS A 778 11.80 -25.17 -17.75
CA LYS A 778 12.72 -24.21 -18.36
C LYS A 778 12.14 -22.81 -18.55
N LEU A 779 10.87 -22.59 -18.17
CA LEU A 779 10.25 -21.28 -18.03
C LEU A 779 10.23 -20.79 -16.58
N GLY A 780 10.79 -21.56 -15.64
CA GLY A 780 10.80 -21.24 -14.21
C GLY A 780 9.46 -21.52 -13.51
N ARG A 781 8.56 -22.30 -14.13
CA ARG A 781 7.27 -22.67 -13.52
C ARG A 781 7.45 -23.93 -12.67
N ARG A 782 6.90 -23.93 -11.46
CA ARG A 782 7.07 -25.02 -10.48
C ARG A 782 6.30 -26.28 -10.92
N THR A 783 6.99 -27.34 -11.33
CA THR A 783 6.38 -28.58 -11.84
C THR A 783 6.23 -29.66 -10.78
N ARG A 784 7.05 -29.62 -9.72
CA ARG A 784 6.97 -30.59 -8.63
C ARG A 784 7.33 -29.96 -7.29
N GLU A 785 6.62 -30.36 -6.25
CA GLU A 785 6.90 -30.03 -4.85
C GLU A 785 6.93 -31.33 -4.05
N THR A 786 7.99 -31.55 -3.30
CA THR A 786 8.18 -32.74 -2.46
C THR A 786 8.31 -32.31 -1.01
N PHE A 787 7.54 -32.95 -0.13
CA PHE A 787 7.64 -32.78 1.33
C PHE A 787 8.26 -34.02 1.94
N ASN A 788 9.32 -33.84 2.73
CA ASN A 788 9.92 -34.91 3.52
C ASN A 788 9.91 -34.53 5.00
N SER A 789 9.13 -35.26 5.80
CA SER A 789 9.16 -35.23 7.26
C SER A 789 9.80 -36.53 7.73
N ASP A 790 11.08 -36.48 8.13
CA ASP A 790 11.68 -37.26 9.22
C ASP A 790 13.20 -37.38 9.06
N LEU A 791 13.93 -37.05 10.12
CA LEU A 791 15.19 -37.71 10.47
C LEU A 791 15.36 -37.70 11.99
N ASN A 792 14.87 -38.76 12.67
CA ASN A 792 15.48 -39.34 13.87
C ASN A 792 14.82 -40.70 14.17
N ASP A 793 15.20 -41.75 13.44
CA ASP A 793 15.67 -43.04 13.96
C ASP A 793 15.86 -44.02 12.79
N ALA A 794 16.88 -44.85 12.86
CA ALA A 794 17.21 -45.83 11.83
C ALA A 794 16.18 -46.97 11.84
N GLN A 795 15.07 -46.82 11.11
CA GLN A 795 14.28 -47.86 10.40
C GLN A 795 12.81 -47.43 10.21
N ILE A 796 12.50 -46.44 9.37
CA ILE A 796 11.17 -46.29 8.73
C ILE A 796 11.35 -45.78 7.29
N ALA A 797 10.55 -46.32 6.36
CA ALA A 797 10.56 -46.07 4.91
C ALA A 797 10.10 -44.63 4.55
N PRO A 798 10.35 -44.11 3.33
CA PRO A 798 10.20 -42.70 3.02
C PRO A 798 8.73 -42.28 2.92
N ASP A 799 8.28 -41.41 3.82
CA ASP A 799 6.99 -40.70 3.75
C ASP A 799 7.03 -39.56 2.71
N GLU A 800 7.53 -39.85 1.50
CA GLU A 800 7.65 -38.86 0.42
C GLU A 800 6.28 -38.61 -0.24
N GLN A 801 5.57 -37.57 0.19
CA GLN A 801 4.44 -37.04 -0.55
C GLN A 801 4.92 -35.98 -1.54
N ALA A 802 4.53 -36.13 -2.81
CA ALA A 802 4.84 -35.18 -3.86
C ALA A 802 3.58 -34.64 -4.52
N THR A 803 3.60 -33.37 -4.89
CA THR A 803 2.59 -32.73 -5.72
C THR A 803 3.21 -32.38 -7.06
N GLU A 804 2.65 -32.89 -8.15
CA GLU A 804 3.02 -32.51 -9.52
C GLU A 804 2.02 -31.52 -10.10
N THR A 805 2.51 -30.54 -10.84
CA THR A 805 1.71 -29.48 -11.47
C THR A 805 2.09 -29.34 -12.95
N LEU A 806 1.09 -29.45 -13.83
CA LEU A 806 1.24 -29.21 -15.27
C LEU A 806 0.60 -27.89 -15.67
N TYR A 807 1.12 -27.29 -16.73
CA TYR A 807 0.71 -25.99 -17.22
C TYR A 807 0.41 -26.04 -18.73
N ASP A 808 -0.50 -25.20 -19.19
CA ASP A 808 -0.67 -24.93 -20.62
C ASP A 808 0.45 -24.01 -21.18
N GLN A 809 0.36 -23.68 -22.46
CA GLN A 809 1.31 -22.78 -23.13
C GLN A 809 1.20 -21.31 -22.70
N ALA A 810 0.11 -20.91 -22.04
CA ALA A 810 -0.06 -19.56 -21.49
C ALA A 810 0.40 -19.46 -20.02
N GLY A 811 0.71 -20.60 -19.38
CA GLY A 811 1.12 -20.67 -17.98
C GLY A 811 -0.02 -20.95 -16.99
N ASN A 812 -1.23 -21.27 -17.47
CA ASN A 812 -2.33 -21.65 -16.59
C ASN A 812 -2.12 -23.08 -16.09
N VAL A 813 -2.41 -23.35 -14.82
CA VAL A 813 -2.31 -24.71 -14.22
C VAL A 813 -3.38 -25.61 -14.81
N THR A 814 -3.03 -26.66 -15.54
CA THR A 814 -4.00 -27.58 -16.18
C THR A 814 -4.22 -28.86 -15.39
N LEU A 815 -3.28 -29.24 -14.52
CA LEU A 815 -3.38 -30.46 -13.73
C LEU A 815 -2.55 -30.32 -12.45
N VAL A 816 -3.13 -30.72 -11.32
CA VAL A 816 -2.41 -30.94 -10.06
C VAL A 816 -2.63 -32.40 -9.63
N GLN A 817 -1.55 -33.11 -9.31
CA GLN A 817 -1.63 -34.52 -8.88
C GLN A 817 -0.88 -34.71 -7.57
N GLN A 818 -1.53 -35.33 -6.59
CA GLN A 818 -0.88 -35.81 -5.38
C GLN A 818 -0.41 -37.24 -5.59
N LEU A 819 0.87 -37.50 -5.37
CA LEU A 819 1.51 -38.78 -5.59
C LEU A 819 1.80 -39.49 -4.26
N THR A 820 1.60 -40.81 -4.27
CA THR A 820 2.15 -41.69 -3.24
C THR A 820 3.68 -41.77 -3.34
N PRO A 821 4.37 -42.28 -2.29
CA PRO A 821 5.79 -42.64 -2.38
C PRO A 821 6.11 -43.65 -3.51
N ALA A 822 5.12 -44.45 -3.94
CA ALA A 822 5.23 -45.39 -5.06
C ALA A 822 5.05 -44.74 -6.45
N GLY A 823 4.83 -43.42 -6.51
CA GLY A 823 4.70 -42.64 -7.75
C GLY A 823 3.32 -42.65 -8.42
N GLY A 824 2.36 -43.41 -7.89
CA GLY A 824 0.97 -43.41 -8.40
C GLY A 824 0.14 -42.26 -7.82
N PRO A 825 -0.74 -41.61 -8.62
CA PRO A 825 -1.60 -40.53 -8.12
C PRO A 825 -2.70 -41.05 -7.19
N THR A 826 -2.86 -40.44 -6.01
CA THR A 826 -3.98 -40.70 -5.08
C THR A 826 -5.19 -39.82 -5.37
N HIS A 827 -4.92 -38.59 -5.80
CA HIS A 827 -5.89 -37.56 -6.12
C HIS A 827 -5.34 -36.69 -7.25
N SER A 828 -6.19 -36.29 -8.18
CA SER A 828 -5.84 -35.40 -9.28
C SER A 828 -6.96 -34.42 -9.56
N THR A 829 -6.59 -33.17 -9.84
CA THR A 829 -7.52 -32.10 -10.21
C THR A 829 -7.07 -31.49 -11.51
N ALA A 830 -7.87 -31.65 -12.57
CA ALA A 830 -7.63 -31.06 -13.88
C ALA A 830 -8.46 -29.79 -14.07
N TYR A 831 -7.88 -28.79 -14.73
CA TYR A 831 -8.48 -27.47 -14.94
C TYR A 831 -8.52 -27.11 -16.43
N GLN A 832 -9.58 -26.44 -16.88
CA GLN A 832 -9.67 -25.85 -18.22
C GLN A 832 -10.04 -24.37 -18.14
N TYR A 833 -9.49 -23.58 -19.04
CA TYR A 833 -9.65 -22.13 -19.06
C TYR A 833 -10.24 -21.66 -20.40
N ASP A 834 -10.97 -20.56 -20.38
CA ASP A 834 -11.38 -19.86 -21.59
C ASP A 834 -10.25 -18.97 -22.17
N GLY A 835 -10.58 -18.26 -23.25
CA GLY A 835 -9.66 -17.33 -23.92
C GLY A 835 -9.27 -16.08 -23.13
N LEU A 836 -9.89 -15.85 -21.97
CA LEU A 836 -9.54 -14.79 -21.03
C LEU A 836 -8.77 -15.32 -19.81
N ASN A 837 -8.31 -16.58 -19.83
CA ASN A 837 -7.66 -17.26 -18.70
C ASN A 837 -8.56 -17.45 -17.47
N ARG A 838 -9.88 -17.58 -17.65
CA ARG A 838 -10.82 -17.84 -16.55
C ARG A 838 -11.15 -19.33 -16.47
N LEU A 839 -11.18 -19.90 -15.27
CA LEU A 839 -11.44 -21.32 -15.03
C LEU A 839 -12.88 -21.69 -15.40
N VAL A 840 -13.09 -22.50 -16.44
CA VAL A 840 -14.45 -22.90 -16.89
C VAL A 840 -14.83 -24.33 -16.48
N LEU A 841 -13.84 -25.17 -16.19
CA LEU A 841 -14.05 -26.57 -15.82
C LEU A 841 -12.99 -27.02 -14.83
N GLU A 842 -13.43 -27.68 -13.76
CA GLU A 842 -12.60 -28.40 -12.81
C GLU A 842 -13.03 -29.86 -12.77
N THR A 843 -12.09 -30.79 -12.84
CA THR A 843 -12.35 -32.24 -12.80
C THR A 843 -11.46 -32.88 -11.76
N GLU A 844 -12.05 -33.25 -10.63
CA GLU A 844 -11.37 -34.02 -9.59
C GLU A 844 -11.55 -35.52 -9.84
N SER A 845 -10.48 -36.29 -9.69
CA SER A 845 -10.48 -37.75 -9.79
C SER A 845 -9.66 -38.33 -8.65
N GLY A 846 -10.25 -39.26 -7.89
CA GLY A 846 -9.58 -39.95 -6.79
C GLY A 846 -10.27 -41.26 -6.39
N SER A 847 -9.56 -42.09 -5.62
CA SER A 847 -10.13 -43.29 -4.98
C SER A 847 -10.89 -42.90 -3.71
N SER A 848 -12.14 -43.36 -3.58
CA SER A 848 -12.91 -43.21 -2.34
C SER A 848 -12.24 -43.97 -1.20
N ALA A 849 -12.22 -43.40 0.01
CA ALA A 849 -11.76 -44.07 1.22
C ALA A 849 -12.59 -45.34 1.60
N SER A 850 -13.74 -45.56 0.95
CA SER A 850 -14.67 -46.66 1.26
C SER A 850 -14.81 -47.73 0.18
N ASP A 851 -14.17 -47.59 -0.98
CA ASP A 851 -14.30 -48.55 -2.09
C ASP A 851 -13.06 -48.52 -2.99
N THR A 852 -12.25 -49.58 -2.94
CA THR A 852 -10.98 -49.70 -3.68
C THR A 852 -11.17 -50.09 -5.15
N SER A 853 -12.41 -50.14 -5.66
CA SER A 853 -12.71 -50.56 -7.04
C SER A 853 -13.32 -49.47 -7.94
N SER A 854 -13.65 -48.28 -7.43
CA SER A 854 -14.29 -47.22 -8.25
C SER A 854 -13.54 -45.89 -8.14
N THR A 855 -13.04 -45.39 -9.27
CA THR A 855 -12.54 -44.01 -9.39
C THR A 855 -13.74 -43.07 -9.43
N GLN A 856 -13.90 -42.24 -8.40
CA GLN A 856 -14.95 -41.22 -8.41
C GLN A 856 -14.41 -40.00 -9.17
N THR A 857 -15.08 -39.65 -10.28
CA THR A 857 -14.81 -38.42 -11.03
C THR A 857 -15.87 -37.38 -10.67
N ARG A 858 -15.45 -36.20 -10.26
CA ARG A 858 -16.31 -35.07 -9.89
C ARG A 858 -16.00 -33.91 -10.83
N VAL A 859 -17.02 -33.37 -11.49
CA VAL A 859 -16.86 -32.31 -12.49
C VAL A 859 -17.62 -31.06 -12.06
N THR A 860 -16.91 -29.96 -11.85
CA THR A 860 -17.50 -28.65 -11.55
C THR A 860 -17.34 -27.74 -12.76
N GLN A 861 -18.43 -27.09 -13.20
CA GLN A 861 -18.42 -26.15 -14.33
C GLN A 861 -18.68 -24.72 -13.86
N PHE A 862 -18.00 -23.75 -14.46
CA PHE A 862 -18.13 -22.33 -14.14
C PHE A 862 -18.52 -21.53 -15.38
N GLN A 863 -19.44 -20.58 -15.22
CA GLN A 863 -19.82 -19.64 -16.28
C GLN A 863 -19.68 -18.21 -15.79
N TYR A 864 -19.16 -17.35 -16.67
CA TYR A 864 -18.94 -15.94 -16.38
C TYR A 864 -19.63 -15.05 -17.40
N ASP A 865 -19.94 -13.82 -16.99
CA ASP A 865 -20.41 -12.79 -17.91
C ASP A 865 -19.27 -12.23 -18.81
N ALA A 866 -19.56 -11.13 -19.51
CA ALA A 866 -18.62 -10.47 -20.41
C ALA A 866 -17.44 -9.80 -19.68
N VAL A 867 -17.66 -9.30 -18.45
CA VAL A 867 -16.69 -8.49 -17.70
C VAL A 867 -15.91 -9.29 -16.65
N GLY A 868 -16.31 -10.53 -16.37
CA GLY A 868 -15.55 -11.44 -15.50
C GLY A 868 -16.31 -11.98 -14.29
N ASN A 869 -17.56 -11.57 -14.06
CA ASN A 869 -18.30 -12.00 -12.88
C ASN A 869 -18.80 -13.45 -13.04
N LEU A 870 -18.66 -14.26 -11.99
CA LEU A 870 -19.12 -15.66 -11.96
C LEU A 870 -20.65 -15.71 -11.82
N ILE A 871 -21.36 -16.05 -12.90
CA ILE A 871 -22.84 -16.05 -12.94
C ILE A 871 -23.46 -17.42 -12.68
N SER A 872 -22.70 -18.50 -12.82
CA SER A 872 -23.20 -19.86 -12.61
C SER A 872 -22.08 -20.83 -12.23
N THR A 873 -22.35 -21.68 -11.24
CA THR A 873 -21.53 -22.86 -10.93
C THR A 873 -22.41 -24.09 -11.00
N THR A 874 -21.98 -25.12 -11.74
CA THR A 874 -22.62 -26.43 -11.77
C THR A 874 -21.74 -27.41 -11.02
N ASP A 875 -22.26 -28.02 -9.97
CA ASP A 875 -21.51 -28.95 -9.13
C ASP A 875 -21.39 -30.36 -9.78
N PRO A 876 -20.62 -31.28 -9.17
CA PRO A 876 -20.46 -32.65 -9.67
C PRO A 876 -21.74 -33.49 -9.78
N LEU A 877 -22.82 -33.07 -9.12
CA LEU A 877 -24.13 -33.73 -9.17
C LEU A 877 -25.06 -33.08 -10.21
N GLY A 878 -24.58 -32.07 -10.96
CA GLY A 878 -25.35 -31.33 -11.96
C GLY A 878 -26.25 -30.25 -11.37
N ARG A 879 -26.12 -29.94 -10.07
CA ARG A 879 -26.90 -28.89 -9.40
C ARG A 879 -26.29 -27.53 -9.69
N VAL A 880 -27.13 -26.54 -9.91
CA VAL A 880 -26.70 -25.21 -10.34
C VAL A 880 -26.91 -24.19 -9.24
N SER A 881 -25.88 -23.42 -8.90
CA SER A 881 -25.99 -22.15 -8.18
C SER A 881 -25.78 -20.98 -9.15
N ARG A 882 -26.42 -19.85 -8.87
CA ARG A 882 -26.37 -18.66 -9.74
C ARG A 882 -26.08 -17.40 -8.94
N SER A 883 -25.45 -16.43 -9.58
CA SER A 883 -25.22 -15.10 -9.03
C SER A 883 -25.66 -14.04 -10.03
N GLU A 884 -26.32 -13.00 -9.53
CA GLU A 884 -26.73 -11.83 -10.29
C GLU A 884 -25.95 -10.62 -9.76
N TYR A 885 -25.56 -9.72 -10.67
CA TYR A 885 -24.77 -8.54 -10.37
C TYR A 885 -25.48 -7.28 -10.89
N ASP A 886 -25.26 -6.14 -10.25
CA ASP A 886 -25.67 -4.85 -10.81
C ASP A 886 -24.65 -4.32 -11.83
N ARG A 887 -24.94 -3.15 -12.40
CA ARG A 887 -24.04 -2.48 -13.35
C ARG A 887 -22.76 -1.92 -12.72
N LEU A 888 -22.58 -2.01 -11.41
CA LEU A 888 -21.32 -1.67 -10.74
C LEU A 888 -20.49 -2.92 -10.39
N ASP A 889 -20.83 -4.10 -10.94
CA ASP A 889 -20.18 -5.40 -10.63
C ASP A 889 -20.38 -5.85 -9.17
N ARG A 890 -21.45 -5.39 -8.52
CA ARG A 890 -21.76 -5.76 -7.14
C ARG A 890 -22.81 -6.87 -7.12
N LEU A 891 -22.61 -7.89 -6.29
CA LEU A 891 -23.50 -9.05 -6.18
C LEU A 891 -24.89 -8.66 -5.65
N THR A 892 -25.92 -8.61 -6.49
CA THR A 892 -27.29 -8.26 -6.08
C THR A 892 -28.12 -9.46 -5.67
N LYS A 893 -27.75 -10.67 -6.10
CA LYS A 893 -28.46 -11.88 -5.72
C LYS A 893 -27.56 -13.09 -5.81
N SER A 894 -27.62 -13.96 -4.80
CA SER A 894 -27.05 -15.30 -4.84
C SER A 894 -28.18 -16.31 -4.70
N ILE A 895 -28.22 -17.29 -5.59
CA ILE A 895 -29.20 -18.37 -5.62
C ILE A 895 -28.45 -19.67 -5.29
N ALA A 896 -28.86 -20.31 -4.21
CA ALA A 896 -28.25 -21.53 -3.70
C ALA A 896 -28.49 -22.73 -4.64
N LEU A 897 -27.82 -23.85 -4.32
CA LEU A 897 -27.97 -25.10 -5.06
C LEU A 897 -29.42 -25.59 -5.05
N ASP A 898 -29.94 -25.97 -6.21
CA ASP A 898 -31.19 -26.72 -6.32
C ASP A 898 -30.95 -28.16 -5.83
N VAL A 899 -31.32 -28.44 -4.57
CA VAL A 899 -31.02 -29.72 -3.90
C VAL A 899 -32.03 -30.81 -4.28
N ASP A 900 -33.23 -30.46 -4.76
CA ASP A 900 -34.31 -31.41 -5.02
C ASP A 900 -34.65 -31.63 -6.50
N GLY A 901 -34.10 -30.81 -7.41
CA GLY A 901 -34.20 -30.99 -8.87
C GLY A 901 -35.62 -30.93 -9.43
N SER A 902 -36.58 -30.39 -8.68
CA SER A 902 -38.01 -30.50 -9.00
C SER A 902 -38.58 -29.32 -9.81
N GLY A 903 -37.77 -28.33 -10.18
CA GLY A 903 -38.31 -27.07 -10.72
C GLY A 903 -39.06 -26.28 -9.64
N PRO A 904 -39.73 -25.15 -9.96
CA PRO A 904 -39.78 -23.97 -9.10
C PRO A 904 -40.69 -24.14 -7.87
N GLN A 905 -40.16 -24.76 -6.81
CA GLN A 905 -40.42 -24.35 -5.44
C GLN A 905 -39.29 -23.38 -5.09
N SER A 906 -39.63 -22.17 -4.64
CA SER A 906 -38.75 -21.00 -4.51
C SER A 906 -37.31 -21.35 -4.12
N PRO A 907 -36.33 -21.32 -5.05
CA PRO A 907 -34.96 -21.67 -4.71
C PRO A 907 -34.46 -20.73 -3.61
N GLU A 908 -33.78 -21.27 -2.59
CA GLU A 908 -33.20 -20.43 -1.56
C GLU A 908 -32.29 -19.39 -2.22
N PHE A 909 -32.57 -18.12 -1.97
CA PHE A 909 -31.78 -17.01 -2.47
C PHE A 909 -31.52 -16.00 -1.36
N THR A 910 -30.42 -15.27 -1.52
CA THR A 910 -30.12 -14.06 -0.75
C THR A 910 -29.95 -12.91 -1.73
N ALA A 911 -30.81 -11.90 -1.64
CA ALA A 911 -30.70 -10.66 -2.40
C ALA A 911 -30.00 -9.57 -1.58
N PHE A 912 -29.24 -8.72 -2.24
CA PHE A 912 -28.44 -7.66 -1.62
C PHE A 912 -28.80 -6.31 -2.25
N THR A 913 -28.84 -5.26 -1.44
CA THR A 913 -28.79 -3.87 -1.93
C THR A 913 -27.53 -3.20 -1.41
N HIS A 914 -27.04 -2.20 -2.13
CA HIS A 914 -25.81 -1.48 -1.79
C HIS A 914 -26.04 0.03 -1.80
N ASP A 915 -25.21 0.76 -1.06
CA ASP A 915 -25.14 2.22 -1.13
C ASP A 915 -24.35 2.69 -2.37
N ALA A 916 -24.00 3.98 -2.46
CA ALA A 916 -23.19 4.47 -3.57
C ALA A 916 -21.76 3.94 -3.53
N ALA A 917 -21.16 3.79 -2.34
CA ALA A 917 -19.80 3.31 -2.11
C ALA A 917 -19.64 1.78 -2.27
N GLY A 918 -20.73 1.04 -2.48
CA GLY A 918 -20.74 -0.41 -2.64
C GLY A 918 -20.85 -1.21 -1.34
N GLN A 919 -21.14 -0.56 -0.22
CA GLN A 919 -21.41 -1.23 1.06
C GLN A 919 -22.81 -1.84 1.05
N VAL A 920 -22.99 -3.03 1.64
CA VAL A 920 -24.27 -3.74 1.64
C VAL A 920 -25.25 -3.05 2.60
N LEU A 921 -26.34 -2.49 2.08
CA LEU A 921 -27.39 -1.87 2.90
C LEU A 921 -28.43 -2.88 3.38
N THR A 922 -28.78 -3.88 2.56
CA THR A 922 -29.75 -4.91 2.95
C THR A 922 -29.36 -6.29 2.44
N LYS A 923 -29.69 -7.32 3.22
CA LYS A 923 -29.71 -8.73 2.81
C LYS A 923 -31.13 -9.26 2.97
N THR A 924 -31.70 -9.86 1.94
CA THR A 924 -33.08 -10.38 1.93
C THR A 924 -33.07 -11.86 1.56
N ASN A 925 -33.59 -12.73 2.42
CA ASN A 925 -33.70 -14.16 2.10
C ASN A 925 -34.93 -14.48 1.23
N ALA A 926 -35.08 -15.74 0.81
CA ALA A 926 -36.22 -16.19 0.01
C ALA A 926 -37.59 -16.09 0.73
N ALA A 927 -37.60 -16.08 2.07
CA ALA A 927 -38.81 -15.89 2.88
C ALA A 927 -39.23 -14.40 2.99
N GLY A 928 -38.39 -13.47 2.53
CA GLY A 928 -38.61 -12.03 2.61
C GLY A 928 -38.06 -11.38 3.88
N ASP A 929 -37.42 -12.14 4.78
CA ASP A 929 -36.75 -11.59 5.95
C ASP A 929 -35.55 -10.74 5.52
N ARG A 930 -35.38 -9.59 6.18
CA ARG A 930 -34.34 -8.61 5.84
C ARG A 930 -33.39 -8.40 7.00
N VAL A 931 -32.11 -8.22 6.67
CA VAL A 931 -31.11 -7.65 7.56
C VAL A 931 -30.65 -6.33 6.95
N LEU A 932 -30.86 -5.21 7.64
CA LEU A 932 -30.46 -3.88 7.21
C LEU A 932 -29.16 -3.50 7.92
N TYR A 933 -28.28 -2.79 7.23
CA TYR A 933 -26.99 -2.34 7.72
C TYR A 933 -26.88 -0.82 7.55
N ALA A 934 -26.31 -0.15 8.54
CA ALA A 934 -25.95 1.27 8.45
C ALA A 934 -24.51 1.49 8.90
N TYR A 935 -23.82 2.39 8.21
CA TYR A 935 -22.39 2.65 8.36
C TYR A 935 -22.14 4.11 8.72
N ASP A 936 -21.04 4.38 9.43
CA ASP A 936 -20.56 5.73 9.70
C ASP A 936 -19.78 6.31 8.48
N PRO A 937 -19.37 7.58 8.52
CA PRO A 937 -18.57 8.21 7.45
C PRO A 937 -17.24 7.53 7.11
N ARG A 938 -16.71 6.70 8.01
CA ARG A 938 -15.46 5.95 7.81
C ARG A 938 -15.73 4.57 7.21
N GLY A 939 -17.00 4.22 6.96
CA GLY A 939 -17.43 2.90 6.48
C GLY A 939 -17.50 1.84 7.58
N LEU A 940 -17.49 2.23 8.85
CA LEU A 940 -17.63 1.30 9.98
C LEU A 940 -19.11 1.00 10.25
N LEU A 941 -19.45 -0.27 10.45
CA LEU A 941 -20.84 -0.71 10.64
C LEU A 941 -21.38 -0.29 12.01
N VAL A 942 -22.28 0.69 12.07
CA VAL A 942 -22.84 1.21 13.34
C VAL A 942 -24.14 0.56 13.77
N ARG A 943 -24.93 0.01 12.84
CA ARG A 943 -26.25 -0.56 13.15
C ARG A 943 -26.62 -1.73 12.26
N THR A 944 -27.27 -2.73 12.84
CA THR A 944 -27.83 -3.89 12.14
C THR A 944 -29.25 -4.16 12.62
N ASP A 945 -30.22 -4.13 11.71
CA ASP A 945 -31.64 -4.38 12.04
C ASP A 945 -32.09 -5.67 11.36
N ARG A 946 -32.73 -6.59 12.10
CA ARG A 946 -33.41 -7.77 11.53
C ARG A 946 -34.91 -7.52 11.49
N VAL A 947 -35.49 -7.70 10.32
CA VAL A 947 -36.92 -7.52 10.05
C VAL A 947 -37.46 -8.85 9.52
N ARG A 948 -38.51 -9.37 10.15
CA ARG A 948 -39.20 -10.59 9.72
C ARG A 948 -40.53 -10.19 9.12
N ASP A 949 -40.87 -10.77 7.98
CA ASP A 949 -42.14 -10.62 7.24
C ASP A 949 -42.29 -9.45 6.22
N PRO A 950 -43.29 -9.52 5.30
CA PRO A 950 -43.60 -8.46 4.33
C PRO A 950 -44.30 -7.21 4.91
N ALA A 951 -44.75 -7.25 6.17
CA ALA A 951 -45.41 -6.14 6.87
C ALA A 951 -44.41 -5.21 7.59
N GLY A 952 -43.13 -5.62 7.70
CA GLY A 952 -42.02 -4.77 8.14
C GLY A 952 -41.80 -4.78 9.66
N GLN A 953 -42.18 -5.85 10.36
CA GLN A 953 -41.98 -5.90 11.80
C GLN A 953 -40.48 -6.04 12.16
N LEU A 954 -39.95 -5.02 12.84
CA LEU A 954 -38.60 -5.05 13.41
C LEU A 954 -38.55 -6.10 14.53
N VAL A 955 -37.58 -7.00 14.44
CA VAL A 955 -37.38 -8.12 15.38
C VAL A 955 -36.23 -7.83 16.32
N ASP A 956 -35.06 -7.52 15.77
CA ASP A 956 -33.82 -7.37 16.52
C ASP A 956 -33.04 -6.15 16.03
N THR A 957 -32.43 -5.37 16.92
CA THR A 957 -31.49 -4.30 16.57
C THR A 957 -30.15 -4.53 17.26
N THR A 958 -29.03 -4.35 16.56
CA THR A 958 -27.68 -4.40 17.16
C THR A 958 -26.95 -3.11 16.84
N LEU A 959 -26.45 -2.43 17.86
CA LEU A 959 -25.73 -1.16 17.75
C LEU A 959 -24.25 -1.34 18.04
N ARG A 960 -23.40 -0.58 17.35
CA ARG A 960 -21.94 -0.56 17.50
C ARG A 960 -21.45 0.87 17.58
N SER A 961 -20.51 1.12 18.48
CA SER A 961 -19.84 2.41 18.62
C SER A 961 -18.34 2.21 18.56
N TYR A 962 -17.64 3.15 17.92
CA TYR A 962 -16.21 3.07 17.67
C TYR A 962 -15.49 4.30 18.22
N ASP A 963 -14.24 4.14 18.66
CA ASP A 963 -13.37 5.28 18.96
C ASP A 963 -12.87 5.97 17.67
N ASP A 964 -12.06 7.03 17.81
CA ASP A 964 -11.51 7.79 16.68
C ASP A 964 -10.49 6.95 15.85
N ALA A 965 -9.84 5.94 16.44
CA ALA A 965 -8.95 5.00 15.75
C ALA A 965 -9.70 3.89 14.98
N GLY A 966 -11.00 3.71 15.26
CA GLY A 966 -11.87 2.74 14.61
C GLY A 966 -12.04 1.43 15.39
N ASN A 967 -11.62 1.38 16.65
CA ASN A 967 -11.83 0.23 17.52
C ASN A 967 -13.26 0.21 18.08
N LEU A 968 -13.86 -0.98 18.18
CA LEU A 968 -15.23 -1.15 18.69
C LEU A 968 -15.27 -0.95 20.21
N VAL A 969 -15.73 0.20 20.70
CA VAL A 969 -15.80 0.50 22.14
C VAL A 969 -17.09 0.00 22.80
N ARG A 970 -18.16 -0.21 22.03
CA ARG A 970 -19.44 -0.70 22.57
C ARG A 970 -20.23 -1.50 21.54
N LEU A 971 -20.78 -2.63 21.97
CA LEU A 971 -21.73 -3.47 21.23
C LEU A 971 -23.00 -3.61 22.06
N THR A 972 -24.14 -3.19 21.53
CA THR A 972 -25.44 -3.38 22.19
C THR A 972 -26.27 -4.37 21.39
N ASP A 973 -26.70 -5.45 22.05
CA ASP A 973 -27.49 -6.51 21.45
C ASP A 973 -28.99 -6.15 21.38
N PRO A 974 -29.83 -7.00 20.75
CA PRO A 974 -31.27 -6.74 20.63
C PRO A 974 -32.07 -6.68 21.92
N ALA A 975 -31.51 -7.18 23.03
CA ALA A 975 -32.12 -7.13 24.35
C ALA A 975 -31.66 -5.89 25.16
N ASP A 976 -31.07 -4.90 24.49
CA ASP A 976 -30.42 -3.71 25.07
C ASP A 976 -29.28 -4.05 26.05
N SER A 977 -28.75 -5.28 25.99
CA SER A 977 -27.59 -5.69 26.77
C SER A 977 -26.32 -5.22 26.05
N ALA A 978 -25.59 -4.32 26.70
CA ALA A 978 -24.35 -3.77 26.19
C ALA A 978 -23.12 -4.57 26.62
N ILE A 979 -22.13 -4.63 25.74
CA ILE A 979 -20.76 -5.06 26.03
C ILE A 979 -19.86 -3.88 25.69
N ASP A 980 -19.14 -3.37 26.69
CA ASP A 980 -18.17 -2.29 26.53
C ASP A 980 -16.76 -2.88 26.41
N TYR A 981 -15.94 -2.31 25.53
CA TYR A 981 -14.56 -2.73 25.28
C TYR A 981 -13.60 -1.59 25.62
N GLN A 982 -12.48 -1.96 26.23
CA GLN A 982 -11.36 -1.06 26.45
C GLN A 982 -10.13 -1.60 25.73
N TYR A 983 -9.26 -0.68 25.30
CA TYR A 983 -8.08 -0.97 24.51
C TYR A 983 -6.84 -0.36 25.18
N ASP A 984 -5.67 -0.92 24.91
CA ASP A 984 -4.39 -0.28 25.20
C ASP A 984 -3.93 0.64 24.04
N GLN A 985 -2.75 1.27 24.18
CA GLN A 985 -2.22 2.14 23.13
C GLN A 985 -1.81 1.41 21.83
N LEU A 986 -1.89 0.07 21.80
CA LEU A 986 -1.59 -0.74 20.62
C LEU A 986 -2.85 -1.34 19.99
N ASP A 987 -4.04 -0.81 20.32
CA ASP A 987 -5.34 -1.28 19.82
C ASP A 987 -5.67 -2.73 20.22
N ARG A 988 -5.13 -3.21 21.34
CA ARG A 988 -5.43 -4.56 21.85
C ARG A 988 -6.48 -4.47 22.96
N VAL A 989 -7.48 -5.36 22.93
CA VAL A 989 -8.58 -5.38 23.91
C VAL A 989 -8.07 -5.72 25.30
N THR A 990 -8.16 -4.82 26.27
CA THR A 990 -7.74 -5.05 27.67
C THR A 990 -8.90 -5.47 28.57
N THR A 991 -10.11 -5.01 28.28
CA THR A 991 -11.30 -5.28 29.08
C THR A 991 -12.54 -5.44 28.20
N GLU A 992 -13.37 -6.42 28.52
CA GLU A 992 -14.73 -6.60 27.98
C GLU A 992 -15.71 -6.62 29.17
N THR A 993 -16.56 -5.61 29.31
CA THR A 993 -17.53 -5.49 30.41
C THR A 993 -18.94 -5.75 29.89
N ASP A 994 -19.65 -6.71 30.49
CA ASP A 994 -21.04 -6.98 30.15
C ASP A 994 -22.04 -6.00 30.80
N ALA A 995 -23.31 -6.09 30.41
CA ALA A 995 -24.38 -5.24 30.93
C ALA A 995 -24.63 -5.41 32.44
N ALA A 996 -24.17 -6.51 33.04
CA ALA A 996 -24.23 -6.74 34.49
C ALA A 996 -23.03 -6.12 35.24
N GLY A 997 -22.14 -5.41 34.55
CA GLY A 997 -20.92 -4.82 35.08
C GLY A 997 -19.81 -5.84 35.36
N LYS A 998 -19.94 -7.08 34.87
CA LYS A 998 -18.90 -8.10 35.01
C LYS A 998 -17.92 -8.01 33.86
N SER A 999 -16.64 -7.93 34.21
CA SER A 999 -15.56 -7.77 33.25
C SER A 999 -14.84 -9.08 32.98
N ARG A 1000 -14.52 -9.33 31.72
CA ARG A 1000 -13.43 -10.20 31.30
C ARG A 1000 -12.20 -9.33 31.03
N LEU A 1001 -11.08 -9.67 31.64
CA LEU A 1001 -9.83 -8.91 31.53
C LEU A 1001 -8.81 -9.68 30.70
N TYR A 1002 -8.03 -8.95 29.92
CA TYR A 1002 -7.00 -9.45 29.03
C TYR A 1002 -5.69 -8.75 29.37
N LYS A 1003 -4.61 -9.51 29.55
CA LYS A 1003 -3.27 -8.95 29.71
C LYS A 1003 -2.36 -9.52 28.65
N TYR A 1004 -1.60 -8.63 28.04
CA TYR A 1004 -0.63 -8.96 26.99
C TYR A 1004 0.78 -8.85 27.55
N ASN A 1005 1.66 -9.77 27.15
CA ASN A 1005 3.08 -9.60 27.40
C ASN A 1005 3.60 -8.51 26.46
N ALA A 1006 4.83 -8.04 26.68
CA ALA A 1006 5.37 -7.00 25.81
C ALA A 1006 5.71 -7.51 24.38
N ALA A 1007 5.59 -8.83 24.10
CA ALA A 1007 5.56 -9.41 22.76
C ALA A 1007 4.17 -9.35 22.08
N GLY A 1008 3.17 -8.75 22.73
CA GLY A 1008 1.82 -8.65 22.18
C GLY A 1008 0.97 -9.90 22.30
N GLN A 1009 1.44 -10.92 23.00
CA GLN A 1009 0.73 -12.19 23.16
C GLN A 1009 -0.13 -12.18 24.42
N LEU A 1010 -1.33 -12.76 24.34
CA LEU A 1010 -2.32 -12.80 25.43
C LEU A 1010 -1.92 -13.79 26.54
N PHE A 1011 -1.17 -13.35 27.54
CA PHE A 1011 -0.65 -14.23 28.58
C PHE A 1011 -1.59 -14.39 29.79
N VAL A 1012 -2.58 -13.52 30.00
CA VAL A 1012 -3.64 -13.74 31.02
C VAL A 1012 -5.00 -13.38 30.47
N THR A 1013 -5.99 -14.23 30.73
CA THR A 1013 -7.41 -13.92 30.56
C THR A 1013 -8.15 -14.21 31.85
N THR A 1014 -8.82 -13.23 32.43
CA THR A 1014 -9.72 -13.43 33.58
C THR A 1014 -11.15 -13.34 33.08
N ASP A 1015 -11.95 -14.37 33.28
CA ASP A 1015 -13.35 -14.40 32.86
C ASP A 1015 -14.28 -13.56 33.77
N LYS A 1016 -15.54 -13.44 33.37
CA LYS A 1016 -16.58 -12.67 34.07
C LYS A 1016 -16.96 -13.24 35.45
N ASN A 1017 -16.54 -14.47 35.76
CA ASN A 1017 -16.73 -15.10 37.06
C ASN A 1017 -15.48 -15.00 37.95
N GLY A 1018 -14.44 -14.30 37.48
CA GLY A 1018 -13.18 -14.10 38.17
C GLY A 1018 -12.20 -15.26 38.01
N GLN A 1019 -12.51 -16.31 37.24
CA GLN A 1019 -11.55 -17.38 36.95
C GLN A 1019 -10.51 -16.91 35.96
N ALA A 1020 -9.24 -17.27 36.13
CA ALA A 1020 -8.17 -16.81 35.25
C ALA A 1020 -7.49 -17.96 34.52
N ILE A 1021 -7.09 -17.72 33.28
CA ILE A 1021 -6.24 -18.60 32.49
C ILE A 1021 -4.97 -17.82 32.21
N ARG A 1022 -3.83 -18.33 32.69
CA ARG A 1022 -2.52 -17.84 32.28
C ARG A 1022 -2.00 -18.70 31.14
N ARG A 1023 -1.57 -18.08 30.05
CA ARG A 1023 -0.88 -18.73 28.94
C ARG A 1023 0.59 -18.36 28.98
N GLN A 1024 1.45 -19.34 28.79
CA GLN A 1024 2.83 -19.12 28.42
C GLN A 1024 2.96 -19.59 26.98
N TYR A 1025 3.59 -18.75 26.17
CA TYR A 1025 3.87 -19.07 24.78
C TYR A 1025 5.31 -19.55 24.69
N ASP A 1026 5.57 -20.45 23.76
CA ASP A 1026 6.93 -20.64 23.30
C ASP A 1026 7.41 -19.36 22.57
N ARG A 1027 8.70 -19.28 22.30
CA ARG A 1027 9.30 -18.10 21.67
C ARG A 1027 8.92 -17.93 20.17
N LEU A 1028 8.05 -18.80 19.64
CA LEU A 1028 7.43 -18.69 18.31
C LEU A 1028 5.98 -18.18 18.40
N GLY A 1029 5.52 -17.85 19.61
CA GLY A 1029 4.15 -17.38 19.86
C GLY A 1029 3.09 -18.46 19.83
N ARG A 1030 3.47 -19.73 19.94
CA ARG A 1030 2.52 -20.84 20.07
C ARG A 1030 2.28 -21.15 21.56
N PRO A 1031 1.07 -21.52 21.99
CA PRO A 1031 0.80 -21.83 23.40
C PRO A 1031 1.65 -23.02 23.89
N ALA A 1032 2.51 -22.85 24.89
CA ALA A 1032 3.32 -23.92 25.46
C ALA A 1032 2.75 -24.47 26.78
N LEU A 1033 2.14 -23.60 27.59
CA LEU A 1033 1.52 -23.95 28.86
C LEU A 1033 0.28 -23.09 29.08
N GLU A 1034 -0.81 -23.71 29.52
CA GLU A 1034 -1.98 -23.03 30.07
C GLU A 1034 -2.19 -23.44 31.53
N MET A 1035 -2.47 -22.47 32.39
CA MET A 1035 -2.74 -22.67 33.81
C MET A 1035 -4.08 -22.04 34.17
N TRP A 1036 -4.94 -22.81 34.82
CA TRP A 1036 -6.30 -22.41 35.16
C TRP A 1036 -6.40 -22.14 36.66
N PHE A 1037 -6.89 -20.96 37.02
CA PHE A 1037 -7.03 -20.49 38.37
C PHE A 1037 -8.51 -20.28 38.69
N SER A 1038 -8.96 -20.83 39.82
CA SER A 1038 -10.26 -20.49 40.38
C SER A 1038 -10.33 -19.01 40.76
N ALA A 1039 -11.56 -18.48 40.92
CA ALA A 1039 -11.77 -17.08 41.26
C ALA A 1039 -11.05 -16.63 42.55
N ALA A 1040 -10.89 -17.52 43.54
CA ALA A 1040 -10.17 -17.21 44.77
C ALA A 1040 -8.65 -17.02 44.56
N ASN A 1041 -8.09 -17.66 43.54
CA ASN A 1041 -6.65 -17.69 43.26
C ASN A 1041 -6.25 -16.85 42.04
N ALA A 1042 -7.19 -16.14 41.40
CA ALA A 1042 -6.95 -15.41 40.15
C ALA A 1042 -5.89 -14.30 40.28
N HIS A 1043 -5.70 -13.72 41.46
CA HIS A 1043 -4.61 -12.77 41.74
C HIS A 1043 -3.21 -13.38 41.54
N ARG A 1044 -3.08 -14.71 41.57
CA ARG A 1044 -1.83 -15.42 41.29
C ARG A 1044 -1.55 -15.61 39.80
N ALA A 1045 -2.52 -15.36 38.92
CA ALA A 1045 -2.32 -15.49 37.48
C ALA A 1045 -1.28 -14.50 36.92
N ASP A 1046 -0.91 -13.47 37.69
CA ASP A 1046 0.17 -12.55 37.37
C ASP A 1046 1.57 -13.11 37.70
N ASP A 1047 1.67 -14.10 38.60
CA ASP A 1047 2.91 -14.77 39.00
C ASP A 1047 3.28 -15.90 38.01
N PRO A 1048 4.52 -15.94 37.49
CA PRO A 1048 4.97 -17.01 36.60
C PRO A 1048 5.15 -18.38 37.28
N SER A 1049 5.14 -18.48 38.62
CA SER A 1049 5.49 -19.70 39.34
C SER A 1049 4.28 -20.63 39.61
N PRO A 1050 4.27 -21.88 39.07
CA PRO A 1050 3.17 -22.82 39.32
C PRO A 1050 3.15 -23.28 40.80
N ALA A 1051 1.99 -23.21 41.46
CA ALA A 1051 1.81 -23.85 42.77
C ALA A 1051 1.29 -25.29 42.61
N SER A 1052 1.47 -26.12 43.65
CA SER A 1052 1.15 -27.56 43.67
C SER A 1052 -0.34 -27.93 43.53
N ASN A 1053 -1.22 -26.97 43.21
CA ASN A 1053 -2.67 -27.07 43.25
C ASN A 1053 -3.38 -26.33 42.09
N ASP A 1054 -2.64 -25.90 41.07
CA ASP A 1054 -3.17 -25.24 39.87
C ASP A 1054 -3.42 -26.28 38.75
N GLU A 1055 -4.55 -26.20 38.03
CA GLU A 1055 -4.82 -27.09 36.89
C GLU A 1055 -3.99 -26.64 35.68
N THR A 1056 -3.17 -27.54 35.11
CA THR A 1056 -2.23 -27.18 34.04
C THR A 1056 -2.39 -28.05 32.80
N LEU A 1057 -2.21 -27.43 31.64
CA LEU A 1057 -2.24 -28.06 30.33
C LEU A 1057 -0.96 -27.70 29.58
N ARG A 1058 -0.15 -28.68 29.23
CA ARG A 1058 1.12 -28.51 28.50
C ARG A 1058 0.95 -28.94 27.06
N TYR A 1059 1.43 -28.12 26.14
CA TYR A 1059 1.39 -28.38 24.72
C TYR A 1059 2.79 -28.76 24.24
N ALA A 1060 2.90 -29.90 23.59
CA ALA A 1060 4.10 -30.33 22.89
C ALA A 1060 3.86 -30.20 21.38
N TYR A 1061 4.86 -29.69 20.67
CA TYR A 1061 4.82 -29.57 19.21
C TYR A 1061 5.91 -30.44 18.59
N ASP A 1062 5.62 -31.08 17.46
CA ASP A 1062 6.63 -31.79 16.68
C ASP A 1062 7.58 -30.80 15.97
N GLY A 1063 8.60 -31.33 15.33
CA GLY A 1063 9.52 -30.56 14.49
C GLY A 1063 8.85 -29.81 13.34
N ALA A 1064 7.67 -30.26 12.88
CA ALA A 1064 6.88 -29.60 11.83
C ALA A 1064 5.95 -28.50 12.39
N GLY A 1065 6.00 -28.25 13.69
CA GLY A 1065 5.18 -27.27 14.39
C GLY A 1065 3.71 -27.66 14.54
N ARG A 1066 3.36 -28.92 14.26
CA ARG A 1066 2.05 -29.50 14.54
C ARG A 1066 2.02 -29.94 16.00
N LEU A 1067 0.83 -29.93 16.58
CA LEU A 1067 0.63 -30.37 17.96
C LEU A 1067 0.94 -31.88 18.07
N SER A 1068 2.01 -32.23 18.77
CA SER A 1068 2.48 -33.61 18.94
C SER A 1068 2.00 -34.26 20.23
N GLY A 1069 1.58 -33.46 21.21
CA GLY A 1069 1.04 -33.95 22.47
C GLY A 1069 0.36 -32.85 23.27
N ILE A 1070 -0.60 -33.25 24.10
CA ILE A 1070 -1.23 -32.41 25.12
C ILE A 1070 -1.21 -33.21 26.43
N ASP A 1071 -0.55 -32.68 27.46
CA ASP A 1071 -0.53 -33.29 28.80
C ASP A 1071 -1.40 -32.45 29.75
N TYR A 1072 -2.43 -33.08 30.33
CA TYR A 1072 -3.30 -32.46 31.33
C TYR A 1072 -2.98 -33.01 32.72
N GLU A 1073 -2.51 -32.15 33.62
CA GLU A 1073 -2.26 -32.50 35.02
C GLU A 1073 -3.30 -31.86 35.94
N LEU A 1074 -4.19 -32.69 36.50
CA LEU A 1074 -5.01 -32.36 37.66
C LEU A 1074 -4.17 -32.59 38.92
N SER A 1075 -3.65 -31.52 39.52
CA SER A 1075 -2.96 -31.62 40.81
C SER A 1075 -3.97 -31.89 41.95
N ARG A 1076 -4.46 -33.14 42.07
CA ARG A 1076 -5.14 -33.64 43.27
C ARG A 1076 -4.21 -34.60 44.00
N ARG A 1077 -3.60 -34.16 45.10
CA ARG A 1077 -3.03 -35.11 46.07
C ARG A 1077 -4.16 -35.75 46.88
N SER A 1078 -4.54 -36.97 46.51
CA SER A 1078 -5.03 -37.94 47.49
C SER A 1078 -3.86 -38.43 48.33
N ALA A 1079 -3.87 -38.10 49.62
CA ALA A 1079 -3.00 -38.73 50.61
C ALA A 1079 -3.38 -40.21 50.76
N ALA A 1080 -2.50 -41.14 50.37
CA ALA A 1080 -2.41 -42.49 50.94
C ALA A 1080 -1.37 -43.40 50.22
N TRP A 1081 -0.36 -43.82 51.01
CA TRP A 1081 0.35 -45.12 50.96
C TRP A 1081 1.39 -45.41 49.85
N LEU A 1082 2.66 -45.31 50.27
CA LEU A 1082 3.81 -46.06 49.74
C LEU A 1082 3.79 -47.52 50.25
N PRO A 1083 4.49 -48.43 49.56
CA PRO A 1083 5.37 -49.35 50.29
C PRO A 1083 6.82 -49.37 49.76
N ALA A 1084 7.73 -49.31 50.74
CA ALA A 1084 9.06 -49.93 50.87
C ALA A 1084 10.23 -49.63 49.89
N TRP A 1085 11.29 -49.05 50.47
CA TRP A 1085 12.70 -48.96 50.01
C TRP A 1085 13.47 -50.32 50.10
N PRO A 1086 14.78 -50.40 49.74
CA PRO A 1086 15.81 -50.08 50.73
C PRO A 1086 17.05 -49.27 50.25
N SER A 1087 17.52 -48.50 51.23
CA SER A 1087 18.71 -47.64 51.41
C SER A 1087 20.08 -48.35 51.51
N SER A 1088 21.17 -47.56 51.54
CA SER A 1088 22.37 -47.69 52.43
C SER A 1088 23.37 -46.50 52.24
N PRO A 1089 24.31 -46.16 53.17
CA PRO A 1089 24.09 -45.19 54.26
C PRO A 1089 25.22 -44.13 54.45
N SER A 1090 25.01 -43.23 55.41
CA SER A 1090 25.83 -42.09 55.87
C SER A 1090 27.26 -42.40 56.38
N PRO A 1091 28.06 -41.38 56.79
CA PRO A 1091 28.20 -41.15 58.25
C PRO A 1091 28.35 -39.68 58.74
N THR A 1092 27.55 -39.39 59.78
CA THR A 1092 27.80 -38.70 61.08
C THR A 1092 28.58 -37.37 61.27
N ALA A 1093 27.94 -36.52 62.10
CA ALA A 1093 28.43 -35.36 62.86
C ALA A 1093 29.50 -35.74 63.93
N THR A 1094 30.22 -34.83 64.62
CA THR A 1094 29.70 -33.89 65.65
C THR A 1094 30.77 -32.87 66.13
N THR A 1095 30.36 -31.59 66.24
CA THR A 1095 30.71 -30.48 67.18
C THR A 1095 32.14 -30.20 67.72
N THR A 1096 32.56 -28.93 67.64
CA THR A 1096 32.70 -27.97 68.79
C THR A 1096 33.03 -26.53 68.34
N GLY A 1097 32.40 -25.51 68.97
CA GLY A 1097 33.09 -24.28 69.44
C GLY A 1097 33.17 -22.98 68.61
N ALA A 1098 32.13 -22.14 68.71
CA ALA A 1098 32.06 -20.66 68.82
C ALA A 1098 33.06 -19.64 68.19
N ALA A 1099 32.44 -18.57 67.65
CA ALA A 1099 32.74 -17.12 67.73
C ALA A 1099 33.51 -16.36 66.61
N SER A 1100 32.76 -15.40 66.03
CA SER A 1100 33.12 -14.04 65.53
C SER A 1100 34.15 -13.84 64.39
N THR A 1101 33.64 -13.19 63.32
CA THR A 1101 34.25 -12.28 62.30
C THR A 1101 35.61 -11.67 62.64
N PRO A 1102 36.52 -11.32 61.66
CA PRO A 1102 36.19 -10.34 60.60
C PRO A 1102 37.02 -10.33 59.27
N ARG A 1103 36.49 -9.55 58.30
CA ARG A 1103 37.09 -8.60 57.33
C ARG A 1103 38.39 -8.88 56.51
N THR A 1104 38.36 -8.25 55.31
CA THR A 1104 39.44 -7.65 54.47
C THR A 1104 40.33 -8.62 53.68
N SER A 1105 40.24 -8.72 52.35
CA SER A 1105 40.60 -7.79 51.24
C SER A 1105 42.07 -7.90 50.80
N ILE A 1106 42.30 -7.72 49.48
CA ILE A 1106 43.59 -7.57 48.76
C ILE A 1106 44.27 -8.93 48.47
N GLY A 1107 44.76 -9.26 47.27
CA GLY A 1107 44.91 -8.54 46.01
C GLY A 1107 45.75 -9.39 45.04
N THR A 1108 46.07 -8.76 43.89
CA THR A 1108 47.23 -9.02 42.99
C THR A 1108 47.25 -10.27 42.09
N SER A 1109 47.21 -9.98 40.79
CA SER A 1109 47.69 -10.73 39.61
C SER A 1109 49.24 -10.94 39.64
N PRO A 1110 49.96 -11.28 38.54
CA PRO A 1110 49.71 -12.09 37.33
C PRO A 1110 50.92 -13.06 37.01
N ALA A 1111 50.91 -13.72 35.83
CA ALA A 1111 52.04 -14.20 34.98
C ALA A 1111 51.81 -15.65 34.50
N ALA A 1112 51.58 -15.93 33.20
CA ALA A 1112 52.49 -15.97 32.05
C ALA A 1112 53.44 -17.19 32.02
N TRP A 1113 53.36 -18.02 30.96
CA TRP A 1113 54.46 -18.40 30.03
C TRP A 1113 54.12 -19.62 29.11
N THR A 1114 54.18 -19.38 27.79
CA THR A 1114 54.81 -20.15 26.68
C THR A 1114 54.75 -21.69 26.59
N SER A 1115 54.40 -22.25 25.41
CA SER A 1115 55.35 -22.66 24.33
C SER A 1115 54.87 -23.80 23.39
N ARG A 1116 55.21 -23.64 22.09
CA ARG A 1116 55.69 -24.60 21.07
C ARG A 1116 54.77 -25.67 20.42
N SER A 1117 54.73 -25.58 19.09
CA SER A 1117 54.37 -26.56 18.04
C SER A 1117 55.32 -27.79 18.00
N PRO A 1118 55.00 -28.88 17.24
CA PRO A 1118 55.29 -28.92 15.79
C PRO A 1118 54.32 -29.76 14.90
N THR A 1119 54.39 -29.51 13.59
CA THR A 1119 53.87 -30.26 12.42
C THR A 1119 54.52 -31.66 12.27
N PRO A 1120 53.93 -32.61 11.50
CA PRO A 1120 54.35 -32.84 10.10
C PRO A 1120 53.33 -33.49 9.09
N THR A 1121 53.35 -32.99 7.85
CA THR A 1121 53.33 -33.63 6.49
C THR A 1121 52.49 -34.89 6.11
N THR A 1122 51.60 -34.69 5.11
CA THR A 1122 51.25 -35.42 3.83
C THR A 1122 51.96 -36.75 3.43
N PRO A 1123 51.50 -37.59 2.44
CA PRO A 1123 50.75 -37.32 1.18
C PRO A 1123 49.78 -38.50 0.71
N PRO A 1124 49.52 -38.81 -0.60
CA PRO A 1124 48.41 -38.35 -1.46
C PRO A 1124 47.61 -39.49 -2.18
N GLY A 1125 46.59 -39.16 -3.01
CA GLY A 1125 46.15 -40.06 -4.10
C GLY A 1125 44.75 -39.82 -4.70
N SER A 1126 44.76 -39.40 -5.98
CA SER A 1126 43.69 -39.31 -7.02
C SER A 1126 42.52 -38.36 -6.84
#